data_AF-K1XM98-F1
#
_entry.id   AF-K1XM98-F1
#
_cell.length_a   1.000
_cell.length_b   1.000
_cell.length_c   1.000
_cell.angle_alpha   90.00
_cell.angle_beta   90.00
_cell.angle_gamma   90.00
#
_symmetry.space_group_name_H-M   'P 1'
#
loop_
_entity.id
_entity.type
_entity.pdbx_description
1 polymer ?
#
loop_
_entity_poly.entity_id
_entity_poly.type
_entity_poly.pdbx_seq_one_letter_code
_entity_poly.pdbx_strand_id
1 'polypeptide(L)'
;MPEKKISGLIVFLLFLSTVFCFADAIVIDHTCTDITAIPESAITQAKTSLHIAYGHTSHGSQLTTGMTSLGAFMNGKGYANNLYAYNNGGTNGALDLRDCPFTGASDLGNPNRTAWATSTRNYLNTHPEVNVIIWAWCGTADTTEANITLYLNQMISLEIDYPAVKFIYMTGHLNGTGANGNLNLRNEQIRNYCKTNGKILYDFADIESYAPKGTDNLMVKLADDACAYDSDGNSSRDKNWASDWQNSHTVNVDWYNCTSAHSQPLNANLKAYAAWHLWARLAGWLSDSLAPSVPTNLTATAVSSSQINLSWIAATDNVSVTGYKIFRGGVQVGISTTTSYSNTGLTPNTSYTYTISAYDAVLNESTLSSSATAITEVLYAFPGAEGFGAKAIGGRGGKVIKVKNLNDTGPGSFREAVMSTGSRIIVFEVSGIINLISEIFIKEPYLTIAGETSPGGILITGRQTSINTHNVIIRHMRFRVGSHGIQYGADPEQHDALDLFGNSMPSWFDGPGVSDVIIDHCSFSWGVDETMTADTGAHDFTIQWCIISEGLSYAGHPKGEHSKGLCLSQKFGGVYKASIHHNYFANNKDRNPLVTGPSDGDLPGVRWVDIRNNVVYNFKDSLSMGVQDNGAGNWIHNYVRRDGPESWSLANELNFWAPYPDANNLIYVQGNIGARRSSQSDPEWCVGDEWHEYLVTTNYQKTTPYNIIGGEVVTQIMSWKVANDIVNKVGSTVPKRDLIDERLMNEWKNGTGAIPLNVKYPDDFPTFQNIAPPQDQDNDGMADSWEQKQGFNTAIDDSALDADGNGYTNIEEYLHYLAEGTKTTSSLPAPNLKSVVNNNT
;
A
#
# COMPACT_ATOMS: atom_id res chain seq x y z
N MET A 1 17.63 25.06 81.99
CA MET A 1 17.98 23.92 81.09
C MET A 1 16.69 23.24 80.66
N PRO A 2 16.59 22.75 79.42
CA PRO A 2 15.69 23.42 78.49
C PRO A 2 14.52 22.58 77.93
N GLU A 3 13.57 23.31 77.33
CA GLU A 3 12.80 23.00 76.11
C GLU A 3 12.47 21.53 75.74
N LYS A 4 11.19 21.30 75.40
CA LYS A 4 10.84 20.94 74.01
C LYS A 4 9.36 21.13 73.65
N LYS A 5 9.15 22.06 72.71
CA LYS A 5 8.22 22.06 71.57
C LYS A 5 6.72 21.80 71.81
N ILE A 6 5.99 22.90 71.68
CA ILE A 6 4.64 22.96 71.09
C ILE A 6 4.62 22.19 69.76
N SER A 7 3.62 21.33 69.56
CA SER A 7 3.19 20.85 68.25
C SER A 7 1.70 21.15 68.12
N GLY A 8 1.36 22.20 67.37
CA GLY A 8 -0.03 22.54 67.10
C GLY A 8 -0.65 21.53 66.16
N LEU A 9 -1.82 21.01 66.52
CA LEU A 9 -2.64 20.19 65.62
C LEU A 9 -3.28 21.12 64.57
N ILE A 10 -2.54 21.39 63.49
CA ILE A 10 -3.11 22.07 62.31
C ILE A 10 -4.11 21.09 61.68
N VAL A 11 -5.38 21.27 61.99
CA VAL A 11 -6.47 20.72 61.19
C VAL A 11 -6.40 21.42 59.84
N PHE A 12 -5.88 20.72 58.84
CA PHE A 12 -5.98 21.15 57.45
C PHE A 12 -7.47 21.10 57.09
N LEU A 13 -8.17 22.24 57.18
CA LEU A 13 -9.42 22.40 56.45
C LEU A 13 -9.06 22.30 54.97
N LEU A 14 -9.30 21.13 54.40
CA LEU A 14 -9.54 20.99 52.98
C LEU A 14 -10.73 21.89 52.65
N PHE A 15 -10.43 23.09 52.16
CA PHE A 15 -11.32 23.76 51.23
C PHE A 15 -11.42 22.86 50.00
N LEU A 16 -12.33 21.87 50.07
CA LEU A 16 -13.01 21.44 48.87
C LEU A 16 -13.75 22.68 48.35
N SER A 17 -13.08 23.42 47.45
CA SER A 17 -13.80 24.12 46.41
C SER A 17 -14.48 23.04 45.58
N THR A 18 -15.66 22.62 46.02
CA THR A 18 -16.62 21.95 45.15
C THR A 18 -16.91 22.93 44.03
N VAL A 19 -16.16 22.79 42.93
CA VAL A 19 -16.56 23.33 41.64
C VAL A 19 -17.88 22.63 41.35
N PHE A 20 -18.98 23.30 41.66
CA PHE A 20 -20.28 22.89 41.17
C PHE A 20 -20.19 23.01 39.66
N CYS A 21 -19.93 21.87 39.01
CA CYS A 21 -20.19 21.72 37.59
C CYS A 21 -21.71 21.82 37.46
N PHE A 22 -22.20 23.03 37.22
CA PHE A 22 -23.58 23.22 36.80
C PHE A 22 -23.74 22.44 35.50
N ALA A 23 -24.77 21.60 35.42
CA ALA A 23 -25.09 20.94 34.15
C ALA A 23 -25.39 22.02 33.10
N ASP A 24 -24.91 21.81 31.87
CA ASP A 24 -25.19 22.74 30.78
C ASP A 24 -26.69 22.90 30.58
N ALA A 25 -27.12 24.15 30.32
CA ALA A 25 -28.52 24.47 30.14
C ALA A 25 -29.11 23.74 28.92
N ILE A 26 -30.23 23.04 29.11
CA ILE A 26 -30.99 22.45 28.00
C ILE A 26 -31.84 23.56 27.39
N VAL A 27 -31.37 24.16 26.31
CA VAL A 27 -32.11 25.18 25.54
C VAL A 27 -32.77 24.52 24.34
N ILE A 28 -34.07 24.76 24.18
CA ILE A 28 -34.90 24.29 23.07
C ILE A 28 -35.44 25.51 22.35
N ASP A 29 -34.90 25.79 21.17
CA ASP A 29 -35.12 27.05 20.43
C ASP A 29 -35.38 26.75 18.93
N HIS A 30 -35.26 27.75 18.03
CA HIS A 30 -35.49 27.54 16.60
C HIS A 30 -34.61 26.45 15.96
N THR A 31 -33.43 26.14 16.53
CA THR A 31 -32.54 25.07 16.04
C THR A 31 -33.12 23.67 16.30
N CYS A 32 -34.01 23.54 17.29
CA CYS A 32 -34.67 22.28 17.66
C CYS A 32 -35.96 22.01 16.86
N THR A 33 -36.08 22.54 15.64
CA THR A 33 -37.33 22.47 14.85
C THR A 33 -37.32 21.41 13.73
N ASP A 34 -36.25 20.63 13.55
CA ASP A 34 -36.27 19.48 12.63
C ASP A 34 -36.70 18.19 13.35
N ILE A 35 -37.97 17.80 13.21
CA ILE A 35 -38.53 16.60 13.83
C ILE A 35 -37.84 15.29 13.38
N THR A 36 -37.21 15.29 12.21
CA THR A 36 -36.54 14.09 11.67
C THR A 36 -35.16 13.84 12.28
N ALA A 37 -34.59 14.83 12.97
CA ALA A 37 -33.32 14.71 13.67
C ALA A 37 -33.39 13.86 14.95
N ILE A 38 -34.59 13.56 15.47
CA ILE A 38 -34.79 12.79 16.69
C ILE A 38 -34.86 11.28 16.38
N PRO A 39 -33.98 10.43 16.94
CA PRO A 39 -34.08 8.98 16.77
C PRO A 39 -35.37 8.40 17.35
N GLU A 40 -35.96 7.40 16.69
CA GLU A 40 -37.18 6.72 17.20
C GLU A 40 -37.00 6.10 18.58
N SER A 41 -35.78 5.67 18.91
CA SER A 41 -35.40 5.19 20.24
C SER A 41 -35.51 6.28 21.31
N ALA A 42 -35.11 7.52 21.01
CA ALA A 42 -35.23 8.66 21.92
C ALA A 42 -36.69 9.09 22.12
N ILE A 43 -37.50 9.06 21.04
CA ILE A 43 -38.96 9.29 21.11
C ILE A 43 -39.62 8.22 22.00
N THR A 44 -39.26 6.95 21.81
CA THR A 44 -39.77 5.83 22.61
C THR A 44 -39.37 5.97 24.07
N GLN A 45 -38.10 6.29 24.34
CA GLN A 45 -37.56 6.51 25.68
C GLN A 45 -38.32 7.65 26.41
N ALA A 46 -38.61 8.75 25.71
CA ALA A 46 -39.40 9.85 26.27
C ALA A 46 -40.81 9.41 26.66
N LYS A 47 -41.49 8.67 25.79
CA LYS A 47 -42.84 8.13 26.03
C LYS A 47 -42.90 7.15 27.20
N THR A 48 -41.82 6.41 27.47
CA THR A 48 -41.75 5.47 28.60
C THR A 48 -41.31 6.10 29.92
N SER A 49 -40.72 7.29 29.91
CA SER A 49 -40.05 7.86 31.09
C SER A 49 -40.56 9.22 31.55
N LEU A 50 -41.35 9.93 30.75
CA LEU A 50 -41.85 11.27 31.08
C LEU A 50 -43.35 11.24 31.35
N HIS A 51 -43.72 11.86 32.48
CA HIS A 51 -45.08 12.16 32.89
C HIS A 51 -45.18 13.67 33.06
N ILE A 52 -45.81 14.34 32.11
CA ILE A 52 -45.74 15.79 31.92
C ILE A 52 -47.09 16.40 32.31
N ALA A 53 -47.08 17.48 33.10
CA ALA A 53 -48.25 18.34 33.27
C ALA A 53 -47.97 19.75 32.73
N TYR A 54 -48.82 20.20 31.81
CA TYR A 54 -48.66 21.46 31.09
C TYR A 54 -49.81 22.43 31.39
N GLY A 55 -49.47 23.63 31.87
CA GLY A 55 -50.43 24.68 32.19
C GLY A 55 -50.34 25.83 31.20
N HIS A 56 -51.42 26.13 30.48
CA HIS A 56 -51.43 27.22 29.51
C HIS A 56 -52.82 27.85 29.33
N THR A 57 -52.85 29.02 28.69
CA THR A 57 -54.06 29.62 28.10
C THR A 57 -53.94 29.63 26.57
N SER A 58 -54.81 30.36 25.87
CA SER A 58 -54.93 30.35 24.40
C SER A 58 -53.59 30.30 23.65
N HIS A 59 -52.70 31.26 23.83
CA HIS A 59 -51.47 31.31 23.02
C HIS A 59 -50.52 30.10 23.25
N GLY A 60 -50.48 29.55 24.46
CA GLY A 60 -49.66 28.36 24.76
C GLY A 60 -50.21 27.05 24.19
N SER A 61 -51.49 27.01 23.79
CA SER A 61 -52.10 25.79 23.24
C SER A 61 -51.51 25.34 21.90
N GLN A 62 -50.78 26.24 21.22
CA GLN A 62 -50.08 25.93 19.96
C GLN A 62 -49.16 24.71 20.06
N LEU A 63 -48.56 24.46 21.23
CA LEU A 63 -47.71 23.29 21.46
C LEU A 63 -48.51 21.99 21.35
N THR A 64 -49.64 21.89 22.05
CA THR A 64 -50.46 20.66 22.08
C THR A 64 -51.31 20.51 20.82
N THR A 65 -51.83 21.61 20.27
CA THR A 65 -52.58 21.56 18.99
C THR A 65 -51.70 21.20 17.80
N GLY A 66 -50.44 21.66 17.74
CA GLY A 66 -49.46 21.19 16.77
C GLY A 66 -49.14 19.70 16.96
N MET A 67 -48.81 19.28 18.18
CA MET A 67 -48.53 17.86 18.49
C MET A 67 -49.68 16.92 18.13
N THR A 68 -50.93 17.38 18.23
CA THR A 68 -52.14 16.59 17.90
C THR A 68 -52.15 16.12 16.45
N SER A 69 -51.75 16.99 15.52
CA SER A 69 -51.77 16.70 14.07
C SER A 69 -50.47 16.06 13.57
N LEU A 70 -49.38 16.12 14.36
CA LEU A 70 -48.06 15.62 14.00
C LEU A 70 -48.01 14.13 13.66
N GLY A 71 -48.70 13.28 14.41
CA GLY A 71 -48.66 11.82 14.21
C GLY A 71 -49.10 11.40 12.81
N ALA A 72 -50.19 11.99 12.30
CA ALA A 72 -50.71 11.73 10.96
C ALA A 72 -49.76 12.25 9.86
N PHE A 73 -49.17 13.44 10.07
CA PHE A 73 -48.19 14.02 9.14
C PHE A 73 -46.93 13.14 9.02
N MET A 74 -46.38 12.69 10.15
CA MET A 74 -45.20 11.82 10.16
C MET A 74 -45.52 10.42 9.63
N ASN A 75 -46.75 9.92 9.79
CA ASN A 75 -47.18 8.69 9.14
C ASN A 75 -47.17 8.79 7.60
N GLY A 76 -47.56 9.95 7.05
CA GLY A 76 -47.40 10.25 5.63
C GLY A 76 -45.94 10.25 5.14
N LYS A 77 -44.97 10.39 6.05
CA LYS A 77 -43.52 10.29 5.78
C LYS A 77 -42.93 8.89 6.06
N GLY A 78 -43.76 7.89 6.35
CA GLY A 78 -43.34 6.50 6.56
C GLY A 78 -43.13 6.07 8.02
N TYR A 79 -43.29 6.98 8.99
CA TYR A 79 -43.15 6.65 10.42
C TYR A 79 -44.41 5.93 10.95
N ALA A 80 -44.27 5.20 12.07
CA ALA A 80 -45.42 4.57 12.72
C ALA A 80 -46.44 5.62 13.23
N ASN A 81 -47.74 5.42 12.93
CA ASN A 81 -48.80 6.39 13.22
C ASN A 81 -48.95 6.77 14.72
N ASN A 82 -48.56 5.87 15.62
CA ASN A 82 -48.56 6.10 17.07
C ASN A 82 -47.21 6.59 17.63
N LEU A 83 -46.17 6.80 16.79
CA LEU A 83 -44.84 7.20 17.25
C LEU A 83 -44.90 8.52 18.02
N TYR A 84 -45.51 9.55 17.44
CA TYR A 84 -45.67 10.89 18.02
C TYR A 84 -47.00 11.11 18.76
N ALA A 85 -47.69 10.05 19.18
CA ALA A 85 -48.93 10.17 19.94
C ALA A 85 -48.69 10.59 21.41
N TYR A 86 -49.56 11.43 21.95
CA TYR A 86 -49.62 11.80 23.37
C TYR A 86 -51.07 11.71 23.88
N ASN A 87 -51.26 11.49 25.19
CA ASN A 87 -52.54 11.66 25.88
C ASN A 87 -52.33 11.76 27.40
N ASN A 88 -53.38 12.16 28.12
CA ASN A 88 -53.39 12.13 29.59
C ASN A 88 -53.32 10.67 30.08
N GLY A 89 -52.23 10.33 30.78
CA GLY A 89 -51.95 8.99 31.32
C GLY A 89 -51.11 8.07 30.43
N GLY A 90 -50.60 8.54 29.27
CA GLY A 90 -49.68 7.78 28.40
C GLY A 90 -50.26 6.48 27.81
N THR A 91 -51.59 6.36 27.80
CA THR A 91 -52.31 5.14 27.44
C THR A 91 -52.04 4.72 25.99
N ASN A 92 -52.05 3.41 25.73
CA ASN A 92 -51.74 2.81 24.42
C ASN A 92 -50.32 3.11 23.90
N GLY A 93 -49.36 3.35 24.80
CA GLY A 93 -47.96 3.64 24.42
C GLY A 93 -47.81 5.02 23.79
N ALA A 94 -48.54 6.01 24.33
CA ALA A 94 -48.41 7.42 24.00
C ALA A 94 -47.54 8.14 25.06
N LEU A 95 -47.07 9.35 24.78
CA LEU A 95 -46.48 10.21 25.80
C LEU A 95 -47.55 10.61 26.84
N ASP A 96 -47.26 10.47 28.14
CA ASP A 96 -48.14 11.02 29.20
C ASP A 96 -47.94 12.52 29.27
N LEU A 97 -48.80 13.26 28.57
CA LEU A 97 -48.88 14.71 28.62
C LEU A 97 -50.32 15.09 29.01
N ARG A 98 -50.42 15.65 30.21
CA ARG A 98 -51.66 16.07 30.86
C ARG A 98 -51.85 17.55 30.59
N ASP A 99 -52.83 17.85 29.75
CA ASP A 99 -53.06 19.20 29.25
C ASP A 99 -54.02 19.98 30.16
N CYS A 100 -53.57 21.15 30.63
CA CYS A 100 -54.23 22.03 31.60
C CYS A 100 -54.85 21.33 32.85
N PRO A 101 -54.11 20.48 33.60
CA PRO A 101 -54.68 19.66 34.69
C PRO A 101 -54.77 20.41 36.03
N PHE A 102 -54.28 21.64 36.11
CA PHE A 102 -54.15 22.41 37.35
C PHE A 102 -55.47 23.06 37.77
N THR A 103 -55.72 23.11 39.09
CA THR A 103 -56.88 23.82 39.66
C THR A 103 -56.42 24.99 40.54
N GLY A 104 -57.16 26.10 40.51
CA GLY A 104 -56.88 27.31 41.31
C GLY A 104 -56.04 28.39 40.62
N ALA A 105 -55.44 28.10 39.46
CA ALA A 105 -54.77 29.06 38.59
C ALA A 105 -55.02 28.66 37.13
N SER A 106 -54.97 29.64 36.21
CA SER A 106 -55.17 29.39 34.77
C SER A 106 -53.95 29.75 33.92
N ASP A 107 -53.13 30.70 34.38
CA ASP A 107 -51.83 31.02 33.81
C ASP A 107 -50.89 31.56 34.91
N LEU A 108 -49.72 32.04 34.49
CA LEU A 108 -48.69 32.63 35.36
C LEU A 108 -49.06 34.03 35.93
N GLY A 109 -50.28 34.54 35.67
CA GLY A 109 -50.78 35.83 36.16
C GLY A 109 -52.13 35.79 36.89
N ASN A 110 -52.99 34.81 36.63
CA ASN A 110 -54.40 34.78 37.04
C ASN A 110 -54.73 33.58 37.96
N PRO A 111 -55.28 33.79 39.18
CA PRO A 111 -55.78 35.04 39.76
C PRO A 111 -54.70 35.98 40.32
N ASN A 112 -53.46 35.50 40.47
CA ASN A 112 -52.30 36.32 40.82
C ASN A 112 -51.00 35.61 40.41
N ARG A 113 -49.89 36.36 40.42
CA ARG A 113 -48.54 35.92 39.98
C ARG A 113 -47.92 34.76 40.79
N THR A 114 -48.54 34.30 41.88
CA THR A 114 -48.04 33.18 42.72
C THR A 114 -49.01 31.99 42.80
N ALA A 115 -50.26 32.14 42.38
CA ALA A 115 -51.29 31.10 42.47
C ALA A 115 -50.90 29.82 41.71
N TRP A 116 -50.31 29.95 40.51
CA TRP A 116 -49.86 28.82 39.69
C TRP A 116 -48.84 27.92 40.39
N ALA A 117 -47.97 28.49 41.23
CA ALA A 117 -46.99 27.73 41.99
C ALA A 117 -47.65 26.93 43.14
N THR A 118 -48.68 27.50 43.77
CA THR A 118 -49.53 26.78 44.73
C THR A 118 -50.33 25.67 44.05
N SER A 119 -50.92 25.93 42.88
CA SER A 119 -51.62 24.93 42.08
C SER A 119 -50.69 23.79 41.64
N THR A 120 -49.45 24.12 41.29
CA THR A 120 -48.40 23.12 40.94
C THR A 120 -48.08 22.22 42.13
N ARG A 121 -47.85 22.80 43.33
CA ARG A 121 -47.66 22.04 44.59
C ARG A 121 -48.83 21.09 44.87
N ASN A 122 -50.06 21.60 44.80
CA ASN A 122 -51.27 20.81 45.03
C ASN A 122 -51.41 19.65 44.04
N TYR A 123 -51.06 19.89 42.77
CA TYR A 123 -51.12 18.87 41.72
C TYR A 123 -50.05 17.78 41.91
N LEU A 124 -48.79 18.16 42.12
CA LEU A 124 -47.69 17.22 42.36
C LEU A 124 -47.90 16.39 43.64
N ASN A 125 -48.42 17.00 44.71
CA ASN A 125 -48.76 16.28 45.95
C ASN A 125 -49.85 15.20 45.78
N THR A 126 -50.62 15.25 44.69
CA THR A 126 -51.66 14.26 44.36
C THR A 126 -51.30 13.35 43.17
N HIS A 127 -50.22 13.67 42.45
CA HIS A 127 -49.75 12.96 41.25
C HIS A 127 -48.21 12.81 41.29
N PRO A 128 -47.65 12.03 42.24
CA PRO A 128 -46.20 11.90 42.45
C PRO A 128 -45.45 11.23 41.28
N GLU A 129 -46.17 10.63 40.33
CA GLU A 129 -45.61 10.10 39.09
C GLU A 129 -45.20 11.20 38.09
N VAL A 130 -45.79 12.41 38.20
CA VAL A 130 -45.51 13.53 37.30
C VAL A 130 -44.11 14.07 37.57
N ASN A 131 -43.25 13.98 36.55
CA ASN A 131 -41.81 14.27 36.65
C ASN A 131 -41.36 15.41 35.72
N VAL A 132 -42.28 16.04 34.98
CA VAL A 132 -42.04 17.27 34.22
C VAL A 132 -43.18 18.26 34.42
N ILE A 133 -42.84 19.51 34.72
CA ILE A 133 -43.80 20.63 34.83
C ILE A 133 -43.40 21.75 33.87
N ILE A 134 -44.35 22.19 33.05
CA ILE A 134 -44.20 23.33 32.15
C ILE A 134 -45.41 24.27 32.28
N TRP A 135 -45.16 25.59 32.26
CA TRP A 135 -46.20 26.61 32.26
C TRP A 135 -45.92 27.68 31.21
N ALA A 136 -46.94 28.03 30.41
CA ALA A 136 -46.85 29.06 29.38
C ALA A 136 -47.34 30.42 29.85
N TRP A 137 -46.68 31.48 29.39
CA TRP A 137 -46.96 32.86 29.84
C TRP A 137 -48.14 33.55 29.14
N CYS A 138 -48.40 33.24 27.86
CA CYS A 138 -49.32 34.00 27.02
C CYS A 138 -48.98 35.52 27.07
N GLY A 139 -49.96 36.40 26.86
CA GLY A 139 -49.78 37.86 26.98
C GLY A 139 -49.39 38.36 28.37
N THR A 140 -49.40 37.51 29.41
CA THR A 140 -49.01 37.92 30.76
C THR A 140 -47.50 38.07 30.94
N ALA A 141 -46.68 37.66 29.96
CA ALA A 141 -45.23 37.89 29.94
C ALA A 141 -44.84 39.37 29.79
N ASP A 142 -45.70 40.21 29.19
CA ASP A 142 -45.41 41.64 29.03
C ASP A 142 -45.66 42.35 30.37
N THR A 143 -44.64 42.35 31.22
CA THR A 143 -44.75 42.69 32.64
C THR A 143 -43.47 43.35 33.15
N THR A 144 -43.40 43.69 34.44
CA THR A 144 -42.22 44.31 35.03
C THR A 144 -41.10 43.30 35.28
N GLU A 145 -39.85 43.78 35.32
CA GLU A 145 -38.67 42.99 35.69
C GLU A 145 -38.84 42.24 37.01
N ALA A 146 -39.42 42.90 38.01
CA ALA A 146 -39.70 42.33 39.32
C ALA A 146 -40.70 41.16 39.26
N ASN A 147 -41.66 41.18 38.32
CA ASN A 147 -42.61 40.08 38.14
C ASN A 147 -41.98 38.86 37.45
N ILE A 148 -41.01 39.05 36.55
CA ILE A 148 -40.21 37.94 36.02
C ILE A 148 -39.27 37.39 37.10
N THR A 149 -38.61 38.25 37.88
CA THR A 149 -37.80 37.81 39.03
C THR A 149 -38.65 37.04 40.05
N LEU A 150 -39.91 37.43 40.28
CA LEU A 150 -40.86 36.67 41.10
C LEU A 150 -41.16 35.28 40.52
N TYR A 151 -41.40 35.16 39.21
CA TYR A 151 -41.56 33.86 38.56
C TYR A 151 -40.31 32.98 38.70
N LEU A 152 -39.13 33.52 38.43
CA LEU A 152 -37.86 32.78 38.56
C LEU A 152 -37.68 32.29 40.00
N ASN A 153 -37.98 33.13 41.00
CA ASN A 153 -37.96 32.74 42.42
C ASN A 153 -39.00 31.66 42.77
N GLN A 154 -40.19 31.68 42.16
CA GLN A 154 -41.18 30.61 42.34
C GLN A 154 -40.74 29.30 41.68
N MET A 155 -40.15 29.34 40.48
CA MET A 155 -39.56 28.17 39.81
C MET A 155 -38.46 27.54 40.66
N ILE A 156 -37.50 28.34 41.15
CA ILE A 156 -36.45 27.87 42.09
C ILE A 156 -37.07 27.23 43.34
N SER A 157 -38.12 27.84 43.90
CA SER A 157 -38.80 27.29 45.07
C SER A 157 -39.46 25.93 44.78
N LEU A 158 -40.02 25.75 43.58
CA LEU A 158 -40.61 24.47 43.15
C LEU A 158 -39.54 23.40 42.89
N GLU A 159 -38.40 23.76 42.31
CA GLU A 159 -37.24 22.85 42.15
C GLU A 159 -36.71 22.36 43.50
N ILE A 160 -36.68 23.24 44.51
CA ILE A 160 -36.27 22.91 45.89
C ILE A 160 -37.31 21.98 46.55
N ASP A 161 -38.60 22.27 46.37
CA ASP A 161 -39.69 21.47 46.95
C ASP A 161 -39.81 20.07 46.31
N TYR A 162 -39.50 19.94 45.01
CA TYR A 162 -39.62 18.70 44.22
C TYR A 162 -38.37 18.41 43.37
N PRO A 163 -37.23 18.03 43.98
CA PRO A 163 -35.95 17.86 43.27
C PRO A 163 -35.93 16.70 42.25
N ALA A 164 -36.94 15.84 42.24
CA ALA A 164 -37.12 14.78 41.24
C ALA A 164 -37.92 15.23 39.99
N VAL A 165 -38.50 16.44 40.01
CA VAL A 165 -39.35 16.99 38.95
C VAL A 165 -38.54 17.99 38.12
N LYS A 166 -38.60 17.85 36.79
CA LYS A 166 -37.94 18.75 35.85
C LYS A 166 -38.87 19.94 35.57
N PHE A 167 -38.50 21.12 36.06
CA PHE A 167 -39.25 22.36 35.82
C PHE A 167 -38.73 23.06 34.56
N ILE A 168 -39.63 23.30 33.60
CA ILE A 168 -39.31 23.90 32.31
C ILE A 168 -39.60 25.39 32.38
N TYR A 169 -38.55 26.20 32.21
CA TYR A 169 -38.66 27.64 32.04
C TYR A 169 -39.09 27.93 30.61
N MET A 170 -39.87 28.99 30.43
CA MET A 170 -40.47 29.29 29.13
C MET A 170 -40.43 30.80 28.88
N THR A 171 -40.12 31.22 27.66
CA THR A 171 -40.31 32.62 27.23
C THR A 171 -41.79 32.89 26.88
N GLY A 172 -42.15 34.16 26.71
CA GLY A 172 -43.44 34.57 26.18
C GLY A 172 -43.55 34.35 24.67
N HIS A 173 -44.42 35.12 24.03
CA HIS A 173 -44.52 35.22 22.57
C HIS A 173 -43.82 36.50 22.07
N LEU A 174 -43.94 36.80 20.77
CA LEU A 174 -43.59 38.11 20.21
C LEU A 174 -44.82 39.03 20.20
N ASN A 175 -44.63 40.32 20.45
CA ASN A 175 -45.67 41.35 20.29
C ASN A 175 -45.29 42.42 19.23
N GLY A 176 -44.20 42.16 18.49
CA GLY A 176 -43.64 43.05 17.49
C GLY A 176 -43.24 44.43 17.96
N THR A 177 -42.91 44.59 19.25
CA THR A 177 -42.24 45.80 19.77
C THR A 177 -40.70 45.77 19.59
N GLY A 178 -40.17 44.71 18.97
CA GLY A 178 -38.77 44.56 18.58
C GLY A 178 -37.81 44.31 19.75
N ALA A 179 -36.51 44.34 19.47
CA ALA A 179 -35.45 43.96 20.42
C ALA A 179 -35.45 44.79 21.72
N ASN A 180 -35.83 46.06 21.64
CA ASN A 180 -35.91 46.99 22.78
C ASN A 180 -37.29 47.00 23.47
N GLY A 181 -38.24 46.20 22.96
CA GLY A 181 -39.59 46.09 23.52
C GLY A 181 -39.60 45.41 24.89
N ASN A 182 -40.50 45.83 25.79
CA ASN A 182 -40.51 45.31 27.16
C ASN A 182 -40.66 43.78 27.21
N LEU A 183 -41.60 43.20 26.45
CA LEU A 183 -41.74 41.74 26.35
C LEU A 183 -40.45 41.03 25.93
N ASN A 184 -39.69 41.57 24.95
CA ASN A 184 -38.41 40.97 24.57
C ASN A 184 -37.37 41.08 25.70
N LEU A 185 -37.29 42.21 26.40
CA LEU A 185 -36.41 42.38 27.57
C LEU A 185 -36.78 41.43 28.72
N ARG A 186 -38.05 41.05 28.85
CA ARG A 186 -38.52 40.04 29.82
C ARG A 186 -38.22 38.61 29.35
N ASN A 187 -38.29 38.32 28.06
CA ASN A 187 -37.82 37.05 27.48
C ASN A 187 -36.30 36.88 27.66
N GLU A 188 -35.52 37.93 27.39
CA GLU A 188 -34.07 37.94 27.64
C GLU A 188 -33.71 37.73 29.11
N GLN A 189 -34.48 38.28 30.05
CA GLN A 189 -34.28 38.03 31.47
C GLN A 189 -34.43 36.53 31.83
N ILE A 190 -35.38 35.83 31.21
CA ILE A 190 -35.56 34.37 31.37
C ILE A 190 -34.43 33.61 30.68
N ARG A 191 -34.10 33.95 29.43
CA ARG A 191 -33.00 33.34 28.65
C ARG A 191 -31.67 33.37 29.39
N ASN A 192 -31.28 34.56 29.86
CA ASN A 192 -30.03 34.77 30.57
C ASN A 192 -30.02 34.02 31.90
N TYR A 193 -31.12 34.05 32.67
CA TYR A 193 -31.21 33.26 33.90
C TYR A 193 -31.01 31.76 33.63
N CYS A 194 -31.65 31.21 32.60
CA CYS A 194 -31.57 29.78 32.31
C CYS A 194 -30.16 29.36 31.87
N LYS A 195 -29.55 30.12 30.95
CA LYS A 195 -28.19 29.88 30.44
C LYS A 195 -27.15 29.99 31.56
N THR A 196 -27.25 30.99 32.44
CA THR A 196 -26.32 31.18 33.57
C THR A 196 -26.46 30.13 34.68
N ASN A 197 -27.64 29.54 34.87
CA ASN A 197 -27.93 28.64 36.00
C ASN A 197 -28.21 27.18 35.60
N GLY A 198 -27.84 26.78 34.38
CA GLY A 198 -27.98 25.38 33.92
C GLY A 198 -29.43 24.89 33.85
N LYS A 199 -30.39 25.78 33.55
CA LYS A 199 -31.83 25.45 33.57
C LYS A 199 -32.31 24.91 32.23
N ILE A 200 -33.48 24.26 32.27
CA ILE A 200 -34.17 23.80 31.07
C ILE A 200 -35.06 24.93 30.56
N LEU A 201 -34.82 25.38 29.33
CA LEU A 201 -35.53 26.47 28.67
C LEU A 201 -36.23 25.97 27.40
N TYR A 202 -37.54 26.20 27.32
CA TYR A 202 -38.30 26.14 26.08
C TYR A 202 -38.52 27.57 25.56
N ASP A 203 -37.76 27.96 24.54
CA ASP A 203 -37.70 29.34 24.05
C ASP A 203 -38.77 29.59 22.98
N PHE A 204 -40.02 29.65 23.44
CA PHE A 204 -41.20 29.86 22.62
C PHE A 204 -41.13 31.12 21.73
N ALA A 205 -40.59 32.22 22.27
CA ALA A 205 -40.39 33.47 21.51
C ALA A 205 -39.28 33.37 20.47
N ASP A 206 -38.24 32.57 20.72
CA ASP A 206 -37.19 32.33 19.73
C ASP A 206 -37.69 31.47 18.57
N ILE A 207 -38.41 30.37 18.85
CA ILE A 207 -39.03 29.52 17.81
C ILE A 207 -39.95 30.35 16.88
N GLU A 208 -40.67 31.32 17.43
CA GLU A 208 -41.54 32.24 16.69
C GLU A 208 -40.79 33.34 15.90
N SER A 209 -39.49 33.51 16.16
CA SER A 209 -38.64 34.51 15.51
C SER A 209 -38.02 34.02 14.20
N TYR A 210 -38.20 32.77 13.78
CA TYR A 210 -37.51 32.20 12.62
C TYR A 210 -38.43 31.35 11.73
N ALA A 211 -38.28 31.50 10.41
CA ALA A 211 -38.87 30.59 9.44
C ALA A 211 -38.12 29.24 9.40
N PRO A 212 -38.75 28.14 8.95
CA PRO A 212 -38.10 26.83 8.90
C PRO A 212 -36.77 26.84 8.13
N LYS A 213 -35.68 26.41 8.79
CA LYS A 213 -34.29 26.43 8.29
C LYS A 213 -33.76 27.83 7.90
N GLY A 214 -34.42 28.91 8.31
CA GLY A 214 -33.98 30.28 8.09
C GLY A 214 -33.02 30.78 9.17
N THR A 215 -32.00 31.54 8.77
CA THR A 215 -31.07 32.23 9.70
C THR A 215 -31.50 33.66 10.05
N ASP A 216 -32.53 34.18 9.37
CA ASP A 216 -33.05 35.53 9.55
C ASP A 216 -33.90 35.62 10.82
N ASN A 217 -33.40 36.34 11.82
CA ASN A 217 -34.19 36.68 13.00
C ASN A 217 -35.27 37.71 12.62
N LEU A 218 -36.53 37.37 12.83
CA LEU A 218 -37.69 38.20 12.49
C LEU A 218 -38.17 39.07 13.65
N MET A 219 -37.76 38.78 14.90
CA MET A 219 -38.06 39.65 16.05
C MET A 219 -37.42 41.04 15.89
N VAL A 220 -36.21 41.13 15.32
CA VAL A 220 -35.61 42.43 14.97
C VAL A 220 -36.32 43.14 13.81
N LYS A 221 -37.12 42.41 13.02
CA LYS A 221 -38.03 42.93 11.98
C LYS A 221 -39.46 43.13 12.51
N LEU A 222 -39.58 43.46 13.80
CA LEU A 222 -40.85 43.75 14.49
C LEU A 222 -41.92 42.64 14.36
N ALA A 223 -41.51 41.37 14.23
CA ALA A 223 -42.45 40.26 14.14
C ALA A 223 -43.34 40.12 15.38
N ASP A 224 -44.62 39.81 15.19
CA ASP A 224 -45.62 39.58 16.24
C ASP A 224 -46.13 38.14 16.32
N ASP A 225 -47.02 37.89 17.29
CA ASP A 225 -47.62 36.61 17.58
C ASP A 225 -48.48 36.07 16.43
N ALA A 226 -49.05 36.95 15.61
CA ALA A 226 -49.78 36.58 14.39
C ALA A 226 -48.85 36.15 13.23
N CYS A 227 -47.53 36.15 13.46
CA CYS A 227 -46.46 35.97 12.47
C CYS A 227 -46.34 37.14 11.46
N ALA A 228 -46.97 38.29 11.72
CA ALA A 228 -46.81 39.47 10.87
C ALA A 228 -45.49 40.19 11.19
N TYR A 229 -44.79 40.72 10.19
CA TYR A 229 -43.48 41.38 10.36
C TYR A 229 -43.29 42.53 9.38
N ASP A 230 -42.37 43.44 9.71
CA ASP A 230 -41.95 44.59 8.91
C ASP A 230 -40.83 44.17 7.95
N SER A 231 -41.14 44.05 6.66
CA SER A 231 -40.24 43.43 5.69
C SER A 231 -39.25 44.37 5.02
N ASP A 232 -39.43 45.70 5.15
CA ASP A 232 -38.57 46.73 4.56
C ASP A 232 -37.97 47.73 5.58
N GLY A 233 -38.38 47.66 6.86
CA GLY A 233 -37.93 48.51 7.96
C GLY A 233 -38.70 49.82 8.11
N ASN A 234 -39.87 49.96 7.47
CA ASN A 234 -40.67 51.19 7.50
C ASN A 234 -41.54 51.35 8.78
N SER A 235 -41.45 50.43 9.72
CA SER A 235 -42.25 50.32 10.96
C SER A 235 -43.73 49.94 10.77
N SER A 236 -44.11 49.44 9.59
CA SER A 236 -45.40 48.79 9.33
C SER A 236 -45.19 47.31 9.05
N ARG A 237 -45.97 46.44 9.70
CA ARG A 237 -45.96 45.00 9.39
C ARG A 237 -46.73 44.77 8.08
N ASP A 238 -46.00 44.55 6.99
CA ASP A 238 -46.51 44.44 5.63
C ASP A 238 -46.61 42.98 5.12
N LYS A 239 -45.95 42.04 5.81
CA LYS A 239 -45.91 40.61 5.43
C LYS A 239 -46.18 39.68 6.60
N ASN A 240 -46.37 38.39 6.29
CA ASN A 240 -46.58 37.35 7.28
C ASN A 240 -45.70 36.14 6.97
N TRP A 241 -44.62 35.95 7.73
CA TRP A 241 -43.56 35.01 7.37
C TRP A 241 -44.05 33.56 7.29
N ALA A 242 -44.97 33.18 8.17
CA ALA A 242 -45.51 31.84 8.22
C ALA A 242 -46.47 31.59 7.05
N SER A 243 -47.33 32.57 6.74
CA SER A 243 -48.24 32.49 5.58
C SER A 243 -47.47 32.44 4.26
N ASP A 244 -46.45 33.27 4.10
CA ASP A 244 -45.61 33.32 2.90
C ASP A 244 -44.84 32.01 2.69
N TRP A 245 -44.33 31.41 3.79
CA TRP A 245 -43.70 30.09 3.75
C TRP A 245 -44.72 28.99 3.43
N GLN A 246 -45.89 28.99 4.08
CA GLN A 246 -46.96 28.00 3.84
C GLN A 246 -47.49 28.05 2.40
N ASN A 247 -47.60 29.24 1.79
CA ASN A 247 -48.04 29.42 0.42
C ASN A 247 -46.99 29.00 -0.63
N SER A 248 -45.72 28.89 -0.23
CA SER A 248 -44.61 28.42 -1.10
C SER A 248 -44.26 26.94 -0.91
N HIS A 249 -44.92 26.24 0.03
CA HIS A 249 -44.61 24.86 0.41
C HIS A 249 -45.86 23.96 0.43
N THR A 250 -45.68 22.65 0.28
CA THR A 250 -46.78 21.71 0.07
C THR A 250 -47.36 21.22 1.40
N VAL A 251 -48.65 21.46 1.61
CA VAL A 251 -49.37 20.94 2.79
C VAL A 251 -49.40 19.41 2.79
N ASN A 252 -49.25 18.83 3.98
CA ASN A 252 -49.03 17.42 4.28
C ASN A 252 -47.73 16.80 3.73
N VAL A 253 -46.83 17.61 3.16
CA VAL A 253 -45.46 17.20 2.77
C VAL A 253 -44.43 17.97 3.58
N ASP A 254 -44.53 19.31 3.59
CA ASP A 254 -43.55 20.20 4.23
C ASP A 254 -44.08 20.74 5.59
N TRP A 255 -45.40 20.94 5.68
CA TRP A 255 -46.12 21.38 6.88
C TRP A 255 -47.52 20.78 6.90
N TYR A 256 -48.21 20.80 8.04
CA TYR A 256 -49.60 20.33 8.19
C TYR A 256 -50.50 21.41 8.80
N ASN A 257 -51.80 21.34 8.54
CA ASN A 257 -52.75 22.29 9.12
C ASN A 257 -53.14 21.87 10.55
N CYS A 258 -53.20 22.85 11.47
CA CYS A 258 -53.60 22.67 12.86
C CYS A 258 -54.21 23.97 13.41
N THR A 259 -54.96 23.88 14.50
CA THR A 259 -55.54 25.07 15.16
C THR A 259 -54.45 25.83 15.91
N SER A 260 -54.03 27.00 15.40
CA SER A 260 -53.00 27.84 16.02
C SER A 260 -53.64 29.10 16.62
N ALA A 261 -53.60 29.25 17.94
CA ALA A 261 -54.27 30.35 18.62
C ALA A 261 -53.47 31.66 18.49
N HIS A 262 -54.10 32.68 17.91
CA HIS A 262 -53.50 33.99 17.60
C HIS A 262 -52.29 33.94 16.67
N SER A 263 -52.09 32.84 15.93
CA SER A 263 -50.90 32.63 15.11
C SER A 263 -51.20 31.73 13.91
N GLN A 264 -50.19 31.41 13.10
CA GLN A 264 -50.34 30.55 11.93
C GLN A 264 -50.07 29.06 12.24
N PRO A 265 -50.63 28.10 11.47
CA PRO A 265 -50.40 26.67 11.65
C PRO A 265 -48.92 26.27 11.64
N LEU A 266 -48.10 26.87 10.76
CA LEU A 266 -46.67 26.54 10.67
C LEU A 266 -45.92 26.81 11.99
N ASN A 267 -46.24 27.91 12.68
CA ASN A 267 -45.61 28.26 13.95
C ASN A 267 -45.95 27.23 15.06
N ALA A 268 -47.19 26.75 15.10
CA ALA A 268 -47.60 25.65 15.98
C ALA A 268 -46.92 24.32 15.62
N ASN A 269 -46.69 24.04 14.32
CA ASN A 269 -45.93 22.86 13.90
C ASN A 269 -44.46 22.91 14.37
N LEU A 270 -43.79 24.06 14.22
CA LEU A 270 -42.42 24.27 14.69
C LEU A 270 -42.31 24.08 16.21
N LYS A 271 -43.29 24.59 16.96
CA LYS A 271 -43.39 24.40 18.41
C LYS A 271 -43.65 22.93 18.77
N ALA A 272 -44.46 22.20 18.01
CA ALA A 272 -44.63 20.76 18.21
C ALA A 272 -43.33 19.98 17.94
N TYR A 273 -42.55 20.36 16.93
CA TYR A 273 -41.25 19.74 16.65
C TYR A 273 -40.26 20.00 17.80
N ALA A 274 -40.15 21.25 18.25
CA ALA A 274 -39.33 21.65 19.39
C ALA A 274 -39.75 20.97 20.70
N ALA A 275 -41.06 20.75 20.92
CA ALA A 275 -41.56 20.02 22.08
C ALA A 275 -41.07 18.57 22.08
N TRP A 276 -41.09 17.88 20.94
CA TRP A 276 -40.52 16.52 20.85
C TRP A 276 -39.00 16.49 21.03
N HIS A 277 -38.27 17.51 20.57
CA HIS A 277 -36.85 17.69 20.92
C HIS A 277 -36.67 17.80 22.45
N LEU A 278 -37.45 18.67 23.12
CA LEU A 278 -37.44 18.78 24.58
C LEU A 278 -37.66 17.42 25.24
N TRP A 279 -38.72 16.69 24.87
CA TRP A 279 -39.05 15.39 25.45
C TRP A 279 -37.93 14.37 25.26
N ALA A 280 -37.34 14.28 24.06
CA ALA A 280 -36.20 13.41 23.80
C ALA A 280 -34.97 13.77 24.65
N ARG A 281 -34.62 15.07 24.74
CA ARG A 281 -33.49 15.55 25.57
C ARG A 281 -33.71 15.26 27.06
N LEU A 282 -34.92 15.50 27.59
CA LEU A 282 -35.28 15.20 28.98
C LEU A 282 -35.30 13.70 29.32
N ALA A 283 -35.37 12.85 28.30
CA ALA A 283 -35.37 11.39 28.40
C ALA A 283 -33.96 10.77 28.27
N GLY A 284 -32.93 11.59 28.05
CA GLY A 284 -31.51 11.18 27.99
C GLY A 284 -30.87 11.20 26.60
N TRP A 285 -31.54 11.72 25.58
CA TRP A 285 -30.90 11.92 24.28
C TRP A 285 -29.86 13.06 24.36
N LEU A 286 -28.63 12.75 23.98
CA LEU A 286 -27.55 13.72 23.78
C LEU A 286 -27.37 13.90 22.26
N SER A 287 -27.39 15.14 21.79
CA SER A 287 -27.04 15.47 20.41
C SER A 287 -25.52 15.43 20.27
N ASP A 288 -25.01 14.55 19.42
CA ASP A 288 -23.57 14.44 19.20
C ASP A 288 -23.05 15.61 18.35
N SER A 289 -21.92 16.20 18.77
CA SER A 289 -21.40 17.46 18.22
C SER A 289 -19.91 17.69 18.47
N LEU A 290 -19.20 16.70 19.03
CA LEU A 290 -17.77 16.75 19.25
C LEU A 290 -17.10 15.79 18.28
N ALA A 291 -15.92 16.15 17.78
CA ALA A 291 -15.14 15.27 16.93
C ALA A 291 -14.37 14.22 17.76
N PRO A 292 -14.15 13.01 17.22
CA PRO A 292 -13.25 12.03 17.81
C PRO A 292 -11.85 12.59 18.13
N SER A 293 -11.20 11.99 19.12
CA SER A 293 -9.79 12.28 19.40
C SER A 293 -8.88 11.85 18.24
N VAL A 294 -7.73 12.50 18.12
CA VAL A 294 -6.77 12.21 17.04
C VAL A 294 -6.17 10.81 17.23
N PRO A 295 -6.17 9.93 16.21
CA PRO A 295 -5.47 8.65 16.27
C PRO A 295 -3.97 8.82 16.58
N THR A 296 -3.41 7.95 17.42
CA THR A 296 -2.01 8.06 17.88
C THR A 296 -1.17 6.85 17.48
N ASN A 297 0.16 6.98 17.53
CA ASN A 297 1.12 5.93 17.17
C ASN A 297 0.85 5.27 15.81
N LEU A 298 0.54 6.09 14.79
CA LEU A 298 0.53 5.62 13.40
C LEU A 298 1.92 5.10 13.04
N THR A 299 1.97 3.86 12.57
CA THR A 299 3.15 3.22 12.00
C THR A 299 2.89 2.85 10.54
N ALA A 300 3.95 2.81 9.74
CA ALA A 300 3.94 2.36 8.37
C ALA A 300 5.08 1.34 8.18
N THR A 301 4.75 0.18 7.63
CA THR A 301 5.70 -0.93 7.43
C THR A 301 5.56 -1.42 5.99
N ALA A 302 6.63 -1.36 5.20
CA ALA A 302 6.65 -2.03 3.90
C ALA A 302 6.61 -3.55 4.09
N VAL A 303 5.86 -4.22 3.23
CA VAL A 303 5.64 -5.69 3.27
C VAL A 303 6.07 -6.35 1.95
N SER A 304 6.13 -5.55 0.88
CA SER A 304 6.62 -5.95 -0.43
C SER A 304 7.09 -4.71 -1.20
N SER A 305 7.43 -4.90 -2.48
CA SER A 305 7.70 -3.81 -3.42
C SER A 305 6.48 -2.90 -3.69
N SER A 306 5.28 -3.41 -3.41
CA SER A 306 4.00 -2.86 -3.85
C SER A 306 3.01 -2.63 -2.71
N GLN A 307 3.37 -2.96 -1.47
CA GLN A 307 2.49 -2.90 -0.30
C GLN A 307 3.14 -2.27 0.93
N ILE A 308 2.41 -1.35 1.57
CA ILE A 308 2.68 -0.84 2.91
C ILE A 308 1.47 -1.10 3.80
N ASN A 309 1.69 -1.76 4.94
CA ASN A 309 0.69 -1.91 5.99
C ASN A 309 0.82 -0.79 7.01
N LEU A 310 -0.34 -0.26 7.43
CA LEU A 310 -0.49 0.75 8.47
C LEU A 310 -1.16 0.16 9.71
N SER A 311 -0.74 0.59 10.89
CA SER A 311 -1.45 0.34 12.15
C SER A 311 -1.33 1.53 13.10
N TRP A 312 -2.30 1.69 13.99
CA TRP A 312 -2.38 2.81 14.94
C TRP A 312 -3.10 2.42 16.22
N ILE A 313 -3.06 3.30 17.22
CA ILE A 313 -3.91 3.21 18.43
C ILE A 313 -5.24 3.92 18.14
N ALA A 314 -6.33 3.26 18.54
CA ALA A 314 -7.69 3.74 18.34
C ALA A 314 -7.92 5.15 18.88
N ALA A 315 -8.76 5.91 18.16
CA ALA A 315 -9.34 7.14 18.69
C ALA A 315 -10.42 6.83 19.74
N THR A 316 -10.81 7.86 20.49
CA THR A 316 -11.88 7.82 21.50
C THR A 316 -12.86 8.95 21.23
N ASP A 317 -14.13 8.73 21.56
CA ASP A 317 -15.21 9.65 21.28
C ASP A 317 -16.23 9.66 22.44
N ASN A 318 -17.06 10.70 22.56
CA ASN A 318 -18.11 10.80 23.58
C ASN A 318 -19.33 9.92 23.30
N VAL A 319 -19.57 9.53 22.05
CA VAL A 319 -20.56 8.51 21.67
C VAL A 319 -19.87 7.29 21.05
N SER A 320 -19.24 7.43 19.88
CA SER A 320 -18.54 6.34 19.21
C SER A 320 -17.75 6.77 17.96
N VAL A 321 -16.52 6.26 17.83
CA VAL A 321 -15.78 6.31 16.55
C VAL A 321 -16.40 5.32 15.56
N THR A 322 -16.75 5.80 14.36
CA THR A 322 -17.31 4.98 13.28
C THR A 322 -16.23 4.44 12.33
N GLY A 323 -15.16 5.19 12.11
CA GLY A 323 -14.04 4.71 11.30
C GLY A 323 -12.89 5.71 11.19
N TYR A 324 -11.97 5.40 10.28
CA TYR A 324 -10.77 6.17 10.00
C TYR A 324 -10.67 6.46 8.51
N LYS A 325 -10.20 7.66 8.14
CA LYS A 325 -9.81 8.01 6.76
C LYS A 325 -8.29 7.94 6.65
N ILE A 326 -7.80 7.30 5.58
CA ILE A 326 -6.37 7.11 5.34
C ILE A 326 -5.93 8.04 4.21
N PHE A 327 -4.89 8.84 4.47
CA PHE A 327 -4.33 9.79 3.51
C PHE A 327 -2.89 9.39 3.16
N ARG A 328 -2.54 9.47 1.88
CA ARG A 328 -1.19 9.27 1.34
C ARG A 328 -0.78 10.53 0.59
N GLY A 329 0.29 11.20 1.02
CA GLY A 329 0.71 12.48 0.45
C GLY A 329 -0.37 13.59 0.53
N GLY A 330 -1.26 13.51 1.53
CA GLY A 330 -2.39 14.44 1.70
C GLY A 330 -3.67 14.09 0.94
N VAL A 331 -3.65 13.09 0.05
CA VAL A 331 -4.85 12.62 -0.68
C VAL A 331 -5.45 11.41 0.03
N GLN A 332 -6.77 11.39 0.25
CA GLN A 332 -7.45 10.22 0.83
C GLN A 332 -7.36 9.04 -0.15
N VAL A 333 -6.80 7.91 0.31
CA VAL A 333 -6.65 6.66 -0.47
C VAL A 333 -7.58 5.54 -0.01
N GLY A 334 -8.16 5.65 1.19
CA GLY A 334 -9.08 4.64 1.70
C GLY A 334 -9.76 5.03 3.01
N ILE A 335 -10.56 4.12 3.52
CA ILE A 335 -11.15 4.14 4.86
C ILE A 335 -10.92 2.80 5.54
N SER A 336 -10.94 2.78 6.87
CA SER A 336 -10.94 1.54 7.66
C SER A 336 -11.88 1.66 8.86
N THR A 337 -12.55 0.55 9.20
CA THR A 337 -13.33 0.41 10.43
C THR A 337 -12.53 -0.24 11.56
N THR A 338 -11.30 -0.69 11.28
CA THR A 338 -10.33 -1.23 12.26
C THR A 338 -9.15 -0.28 12.43
N THR A 339 -8.25 -0.58 13.37
CA THR A 339 -7.02 0.20 13.60
C THR A 339 -5.86 -0.22 12.70
N SER A 340 -6.16 -0.64 11.48
CA SER A 340 -5.20 -1.10 10.48
C SER A 340 -5.69 -0.83 9.06
N TYR A 341 -4.76 -0.72 8.12
CA TYR A 341 -5.05 -0.59 6.69
C TYR A 341 -3.91 -1.18 5.86
N SER A 342 -4.25 -1.90 4.79
CA SER A 342 -3.29 -2.38 3.80
C SER A 342 -3.36 -1.48 2.57
N ASN A 343 -2.24 -0.86 2.19
CA ASN A 343 -2.15 -0.05 0.99
C ASN A 343 -1.31 -0.75 -0.07
N THR A 344 -1.98 -1.34 -1.06
CA THR A 344 -1.39 -2.11 -2.18
C THR A 344 -1.28 -1.25 -3.44
N GLY A 345 -0.74 -1.83 -4.53
CA GLY A 345 -0.59 -1.14 -5.82
C GLY A 345 0.40 0.03 -5.78
N LEU A 346 1.42 -0.07 -4.92
CA LEU A 346 2.48 0.92 -4.80
C LEU A 346 3.59 0.68 -5.82
N THR A 347 4.33 1.73 -6.14
CA THR A 347 5.56 1.67 -6.92
C THR A 347 6.70 1.13 -6.05
N PRO A 348 7.55 0.22 -6.56
CA PRO A 348 8.77 -0.25 -5.88
C PRO A 348 9.73 0.87 -5.48
N ASN A 349 10.53 0.62 -4.43
CA ASN A 349 11.60 1.49 -3.93
C ASN A 349 11.18 2.97 -3.77
N THR A 350 9.93 3.22 -3.38
CA THR A 350 9.32 4.55 -3.34
C THR A 350 8.91 4.92 -1.93
N SER A 351 9.26 6.13 -1.51
CA SER A 351 8.91 6.65 -0.18
C SER A 351 7.47 7.15 -0.15
N TYR A 352 6.67 6.63 0.78
CA TYR A 352 5.28 7.03 1.00
C TYR A 352 5.06 7.53 2.41
N THR A 353 4.42 8.69 2.53
CA THR A 353 4.06 9.32 3.80
C THR A 353 2.55 9.31 3.99
N TYR A 354 2.12 8.87 5.18
CA TYR A 354 0.73 8.64 5.56
C TYR A 354 0.32 9.48 6.77
N THR A 355 -0.94 9.90 6.77
CA THR A 355 -1.66 10.45 7.94
C THR A 355 -3.05 9.84 7.99
N ILE A 356 -3.68 9.86 9.16
CA ILE A 356 -5.05 9.37 9.36
C ILE A 356 -5.88 10.35 10.18
N SER A 357 -7.20 10.36 9.97
CA SER A 357 -8.19 10.99 10.86
C SER A 357 -9.22 9.95 11.31
N ALA A 358 -9.89 10.20 12.43
CA ALA A 358 -11.06 9.44 12.89
C ALA A 358 -12.35 10.22 12.62
N TYR A 359 -13.45 9.52 12.36
CA TYR A 359 -14.77 10.12 12.18
C TYR A 359 -15.87 9.33 12.91
N ASP A 360 -16.94 10.02 13.30
CA ASP A 360 -18.10 9.46 14.02
C ASP A 360 -19.30 9.17 13.09
N ALA A 361 -20.47 8.86 13.67
CA ALA A 361 -21.68 8.52 12.95
C ALA A 361 -22.43 9.73 12.36
N VAL A 362 -22.14 10.96 12.83
CA VAL A 362 -22.71 12.22 12.34
C VAL A 362 -21.72 13.02 11.47
N LEU A 363 -20.55 12.42 11.19
CA LEU A 363 -19.46 12.92 10.36
C LEU A 363 -18.66 14.09 10.96
N ASN A 364 -18.59 14.22 12.29
CA ASN A 364 -17.50 15.01 12.87
C ASN A 364 -16.17 14.26 12.65
N GLU A 365 -15.09 15.00 12.38
CA GLU A 365 -13.79 14.44 12.01
C GLU A 365 -12.67 15.03 12.86
N SER A 366 -11.76 14.18 13.33
CA SER A 366 -10.57 14.59 14.08
C SER A 366 -9.61 15.39 13.18
N THR A 367 -8.69 16.15 13.78
CA THR A 367 -7.50 16.57 13.02
C THR A 367 -6.65 15.35 12.61
N LEU A 368 -5.77 15.54 11.63
CA LEU A 368 -4.86 14.50 11.16
C LEU A 368 -3.83 14.09 12.23
N SER A 369 -3.49 12.81 12.26
CA SER A 369 -2.41 12.23 13.07
C SER A 369 -1.04 12.82 12.71
N SER A 370 -0.05 12.56 13.56
CA SER A 370 1.36 12.60 13.15
C SER A 370 1.59 11.68 11.94
N SER A 371 2.49 12.09 11.05
CA SER A 371 2.80 11.32 9.83
C SER A 371 3.70 10.12 10.10
N ALA A 372 3.44 9.01 9.40
CA ALA A 372 4.36 7.88 9.30
C ALA A 372 4.88 7.73 7.86
N THR A 373 6.14 7.32 7.69
CA THR A 373 6.77 7.14 6.38
C THR A 373 7.40 5.77 6.29
N ALA A 374 7.22 5.09 5.16
CA ALA A 374 7.94 3.87 4.81
C ALA A 374 8.32 3.92 3.32
N ILE A 375 9.40 3.23 2.96
CA ILE A 375 9.84 3.04 1.57
C ILE A 375 9.47 1.60 1.20
N THR A 376 8.75 1.41 0.08
CA THR A 376 8.48 0.07 -0.45
C THR A 376 9.78 -0.67 -0.79
N GLU A 377 9.73 -2.00 -0.79
CA GLU A 377 10.90 -2.80 -1.11
C GLU A 377 11.31 -2.65 -2.59
N VAL A 378 12.53 -3.09 -2.91
CA VAL A 378 12.99 -3.18 -4.30
C VAL A 378 12.31 -4.38 -4.96
N LEU A 379 11.66 -4.18 -6.09
CA LEU A 379 11.27 -5.27 -6.98
C LEU A 379 12.49 -5.64 -7.83
N TYR A 380 12.90 -6.90 -7.76
CA TYR A 380 14.02 -7.43 -8.54
C TYR A 380 13.55 -7.99 -9.89
N ALA A 381 14.48 -8.48 -10.69
CA ALA A 381 14.21 -9.16 -11.95
C ALA A 381 13.40 -10.45 -11.72
N PHE A 382 13.77 -11.20 -10.69
CA PHE A 382 13.11 -12.42 -10.20
C PHE A 382 13.61 -12.71 -8.76
N PRO A 383 12.93 -13.56 -7.96
CA PRO A 383 13.41 -13.99 -6.66
C PRO A 383 14.81 -14.65 -6.74
N GLY A 384 15.79 -14.08 -6.02
CA GLY A 384 17.18 -14.54 -6.06
C GLY A 384 18.05 -13.91 -7.16
N ALA A 385 17.57 -12.86 -7.83
CA ALA A 385 18.41 -11.97 -8.62
C ALA A 385 19.27 -11.09 -7.69
N GLU A 386 20.59 -11.10 -7.90
CA GLU A 386 21.58 -10.37 -7.10
C GLU A 386 22.53 -9.54 -7.99
N GLY A 387 23.37 -8.70 -7.38
CA GLY A 387 24.34 -7.88 -8.10
C GLY A 387 23.74 -6.71 -8.89
N PHE A 388 24.57 -6.03 -9.69
CA PHE A 388 24.18 -4.79 -10.37
C PHE A 388 23.06 -4.95 -11.39
N GLY A 389 22.91 -6.12 -12.02
CA GLY A 389 21.82 -6.42 -12.94
C GLY A 389 20.50 -6.82 -12.26
N ALA A 390 20.46 -6.93 -10.93
CA ALA A 390 19.32 -7.50 -10.20
C ALA A 390 17.99 -6.77 -10.41
N LYS A 391 18.01 -5.52 -10.88
CA LYS A 391 16.83 -4.65 -11.07
C LYS A 391 16.37 -4.57 -12.53
N ALA A 392 16.94 -5.38 -13.43
CA ALA A 392 16.50 -5.51 -14.80
C ALA A 392 14.98 -5.79 -14.86
N ILE A 393 14.24 -4.98 -15.60
CA ILE A 393 12.77 -5.12 -15.71
C ILE A 393 12.39 -6.26 -16.68
N GLY A 394 13.27 -6.54 -17.65
CA GLY A 394 12.98 -7.50 -18.72
C GLY A 394 11.67 -7.16 -19.44
N GLY A 395 10.90 -8.19 -19.78
CA GLY A 395 9.63 -8.10 -20.50
C GLY A 395 8.38 -7.88 -19.65
N ARG A 396 8.50 -7.51 -18.37
CA ARG A 396 7.37 -7.36 -17.41
C ARG A 396 6.21 -6.55 -18.00
N GLY A 397 4.98 -7.08 -17.87
CA GLY A 397 3.76 -6.49 -18.44
C GLY A 397 3.73 -6.37 -19.97
N GLY A 398 4.69 -6.99 -20.66
CA GLY A 398 4.83 -7.01 -22.10
C GLY A 398 4.03 -8.13 -22.77
N LYS A 399 4.21 -8.30 -24.08
CA LYS A 399 3.58 -9.39 -24.84
C LYS A 399 4.28 -10.71 -24.60
N VAL A 400 3.54 -11.78 -24.36
CA VAL A 400 4.10 -13.13 -24.41
C VAL A 400 4.22 -13.58 -25.87
N ILE A 401 5.40 -14.05 -26.27
CA ILE A 401 5.70 -14.52 -27.62
C ILE A 401 6.21 -15.95 -27.56
N LYS A 402 5.44 -16.87 -28.15
CA LYS A 402 5.69 -18.30 -28.11
C LYS A 402 6.55 -18.74 -29.30
N VAL A 403 7.74 -19.29 -29.04
CA VAL A 403 8.61 -19.94 -30.04
C VAL A 403 8.07 -21.34 -30.32
N LYS A 404 7.64 -21.59 -31.57
CA LYS A 404 6.87 -22.77 -31.97
C LYS A 404 7.63 -23.73 -32.90
N ASN A 405 8.84 -23.38 -33.32
CA ASN A 405 9.67 -24.22 -34.17
C ASN A 405 11.16 -23.94 -33.96
N LEU A 406 11.99 -24.88 -34.42
CA LEU A 406 13.46 -24.83 -34.31
C LEU A 406 14.13 -24.15 -35.52
N ASN A 407 13.37 -23.53 -36.42
CA ASN A 407 13.95 -22.82 -37.55
C ASN A 407 14.56 -21.49 -37.06
N ASP A 408 15.63 -21.05 -37.71
CA ASP A 408 16.24 -19.75 -37.42
C ASP A 408 15.37 -18.56 -37.87
N THR A 409 14.54 -18.72 -38.90
CA THR A 409 13.77 -17.61 -39.49
C THR A 409 12.33 -18.00 -39.80
N GLY A 410 11.45 -17.00 -39.83
CA GLY A 410 10.04 -17.13 -40.19
C GLY A 410 9.10 -17.20 -38.98
N PRO A 411 7.78 -17.30 -39.22
CA PRO A 411 6.78 -17.26 -38.15
C PRO A 411 7.02 -18.30 -37.05
N GLY A 412 7.00 -17.85 -35.79
CA GLY A 412 7.20 -18.68 -34.60
C GLY A 412 8.65 -19.12 -34.37
N SER A 413 9.64 -18.52 -35.06
CA SER A 413 11.07 -18.73 -34.81
C SER A 413 11.57 -17.91 -33.62
N PHE A 414 12.66 -18.36 -32.99
CA PHE A 414 13.33 -17.61 -31.92
C PHE A 414 13.79 -16.21 -32.37
N ARG A 415 14.32 -16.09 -33.59
CA ARG A 415 14.76 -14.81 -34.15
C ARG A 415 13.62 -13.81 -34.31
N GLU A 416 12.45 -14.25 -34.79
CA GLU A 416 11.27 -13.39 -34.90
C GLU A 416 10.83 -12.86 -33.53
N ALA A 417 10.80 -13.73 -32.52
CA ALA A 417 10.45 -13.35 -31.15
C ALA A 417 11.46 -12.35 -30.54
N VAL A 418 12.76 -12.61 -30.70
CA VAL A 418 13.84 -11.73 -30.19
C VAL A 418 13.83 -10.35 -30.85
N MET A 419 13.63 -10.32 -32.17
CA MET A 419 13.61 -9.08 -32.97
C MET A 419 12.26 -8.34 -32.96
N SER A 420 11.25 -8.84 -32.23
CA SER A 420 9.96 -8.16 -32.10
C SER A 420 10.08 -6.87 -31.28
N THR A 421 9.38 -5.82 -31.70
CA THR A 421 9.44 -4.50 -31.03
C THR A 421 8.59 -4.42 -29.76
N GLY A 422 9.09 -3.73 -28.74
CA GLY A 422 8.38 -3.45 -27.48
C GLY A 422 8.62 -4.49 -26.37
N SER A 423 8.06 -4.22 -25.18
CA SER A 423 8.19 -5.11 -24.01
C SER A 423 7.63 -6.49 -24.31
N ARG A 424 8.41 -7.55 -24.06
CA ARG A 424 8.06 -8.92 -24.43
C ARG A 424 8.74 -10.01 -23.60
N ILE A 425 8.02 -11.10 -23.37
CA ILE A 425 8.49 -12.31 -22.70
C ILE A 425 8.47 -13.45 -23.73
N ILE A 426 9.62 -14.06 -23.97
CA ILE A 426 9.79 -15.16 -24.93
C ILE A 426 9.73 -16.48 -24.18
N VAL A 427 8.76 -17.31 -24.55
CA VAL A 427 8.55 -18.66 -24.02
C VAL A 427 8.63 -19.70 -25.15
N PHE A 428 8.90 -20.97 -24.83
CA PHE A 428 9.20 -22.01 -25.80
C PHE A 428 8.18 -23.15 -25.78
N GLU A 429 7.42 -23.33 -26.86
CA GLU A 429 6.56 -24.51 -27.07
C GLU A 429 7.37 -25.73 -27.60
N VAL A 430 8.67 -25.57 -27.81
CA VAL A 430 9.56 -26.57 -28.44
C VAL A 430 10.79 -26.89 -27.60
N SER A 431 11.37 -28.06 -27.87
CA SER A 431 12.62 -28.54 -27.26
C SER A 431 13.58 -28.93 -28.38
N GLY A 432 14.86 -28.59 -28.26
CA GLY A 432 15.84 -28.90 -29.31
C GLY A 432 16.94 -27.87 -29.52
N ILE A 433 17.54 -27.96 -30.71
CA ILE A 433 18.62 -27.09 -31.16
C ILE A 433 18.09 -26.15 -32.23
N ILE A 434 18.26 -24.84 -32.03
CA ILE A 434 18.06 -23.81 -33.04
C ILE A 434 19.44 -23.47 -33.61
N ASN A 435 19.73 -23.97 -34.81
CA ASN A 435 20.98 -23.67 -35.51
C ASN A 435 20.79 -22.40 -36.37
N LEU A 436 21.40 -21.31 -35.92
CA LEU A 436 21.33 -19.99 -36.56
C LEU A 436 22.09 -19.98 -37.90
N ILE A 437 21.60 -19.20 -38.88
CA ILE A 437 22.23 -19.04 -40.20
C ILE A 437 23.06 -17.75 -40.30
N SER A 438 22.70 -16.72 -39.52
CA SER A 438 23.45 -15.46 -39.31
C SER A 438 23.44 -15.05 -37.83
N GLU A 439 24.25 -14.07 -37.40
CA GLU A 439 24.26 -13.61 -36.01
C GLU A 439 22.89 -13.05 -35.56
N ILE A 440 22.62 -13.08 -34.26
CA ILE A 440 21.50 -12.37 -33.63
C ILE A 440 22.05 -11.18 -32.83
N PHE A 441 21.55 -9.98 -33.14
CA PHE A 441 21.83 -8.76 -32.38
C PHE A 441 20.54 -8.29 -31.69
N ILE A 442 20.46 -8.43 -30.37
CA ILE A 442 19.30 -8.05 -29.56
C ILE A 442 19.32 -6.54 -29.35
N LYS A 443 18.51 -5.82 -30.14
CA LYS A 443 18.46 -4.35 -30.17
C LYS A 443 17.24 -3.76 -29.46
N GLU A 444 16.12 -4.48 -29.46
CA GLU A 444 14.87 -4.05 -28.83
C GLU A 444 14.91 -4.30 -27.31
N PRO A 445 14.83 -3.27 -26.45
CA PRO A 445 14.92 -3.40 -24.99
C PRO A 445 13.68 -4.07 -24.39
N TYR A 446 13.67 -4.23 -23.06
CA TYR A 446 12.55 -4.80 -22.28
C TYR A 446 12.21 -6.23 -22.73
N LEU A 447 13.17 -7.14 -22.55
CA LEU A 447 13.09 -8.52 -23.01
C LEU A 447 13.34 -9.50 -21.86
N THR A 448 12.46 -10.49 -21.72
CA THR A 448 12.75 -11.71 -20.96
C THR A 448 12.84 -12.90 -21.92
N ILE A 449 13.90 -13.70 -21.84
CA ILE A 449 14.04 -14.99 -22.54
C ILE A 449 14.02 -16.11 -21.50
N ALA A 450 12.93 -16.87 -21.45
CA ALA A 450 12.65 -17.84 -20.40
C ALA A 450 12.84 -19.29 -20.88
N GLY A 451 14.08 -19.77 -20.88
CA GLY A 451 14.43 -21.13 -21.30
C GLY A 451 13.78 -22.24 -20.45
N GLU A 452 13.39 -21.92 -19.22
CA GLU A 452 12.68 -22.80 -18.27
C GLU A 452 11.31 -23.27 -18.78
N THR A 453 10.71 -22.55 -19.72
CA THR A 453 9.43 -22.90 -20.35
C THR A 453 9.56 -24.02 -21.39
N SER A 454 10.75 -24.27 -21.93
CA SER A 454 10.98 -25.32 -22.92
C SER A 454 10.70 -26.70 -22.31
N PRO A 455 9.82 -27.54 -22.90
CA PRO A 455 9.38 -28.80 -22.27
C PRO A 455 10.48 -29.84 -22.02
N GLY A 456 11.55 -29.80 -22.80
CA GLY A 456 12.70 -30.71 -22.74
C GLY A 456 14.07 -30.02 -22.81
N GLY A 457 14.10 -28.69 -22.87
CA GLY A 457 15.29 -27.86 -22.98
C GLY A 457 15.53 -27.33 -24.39
N ILE A 458 16.08 -26.12 -24.47
CA ILE A 458 16.40 -25.41 -25.72
C ILE A 458 17.89 -25.03 -25.77
N LEU A 459 18.48 -25.02 -26.97
CA LEU A 459 19.87 -24.67 -27.24
C LEU A 459 20.00 -23.85 -28.52
N ILE A 460 20.80 -22.79 -28.48
CA ILE A 460 21.17 -21.93 -29.62
C ILE A 460 22.60 -22.26 -30.07
N THR A 461 22.83 -22.35 -31.39
CA THR A 461 24.13 -22.73 -31.96
C THR A 461 24.39 -22.16 -33.36
N GLY A 462 25.63 -22.30 -33.86
CA GLY A 462 26.03 -22.04 -35.25
C GLY A 462 26.38 -20.60 -35.57
N ARG A 463 25.86 -19.63 -34.82
CA ARG A 463 26.22 -18.21 -34.88
C ARG A 463 26.19 -17.55 -33.51
N GLN A 464 26.91 -16.46 -33.40
CA GLN A 464 26.93 -15.60 -32.23
C GLN A 464 25.54 -14.99 -31.95
N THR A 465 25.23 -14.85 -30.67
CA THR A 465 24.14 -14.00 -30.17
C THR A 465 24.76 -12.87 -29.35
N SER A 466 24.29 -11.64 -29.53
CA SER A 466 24.81 -10.48 -28.80
C SER A 466 23.67 -9.61 -28.26
N ILE A 467 23.81 -9.16 -27.03
CA ILE A 467 22.95 -8.15 -26.40
C ILE A 467 23.56 -6.78 -26.72
N ASN A 468 22.77 -5.90 -27.36
CA ASN A 468 23.17 -4.55 -27.76
C ASN A 468 22.18 -3.49 -27.25
N THR A 469 21.50 -3.78 -26.15
CA THR A 469 20.38 -3.01 -25.61
C THR A 469 20.25 -3.20 -24.09
N HIS A 470 19.21 -2.63 -23.48
CA HIS A 470 19.03 -2.60 -22.03
C HIS A 470 17.73 -3.25 -21.54
N ASN A 471 17.62 -3.50 -20.23
CA ASN A 471 16.51 -4.26 -19.60
C ASN A 471 16.32 -5.64 -20.24
N VAL A 472 17.31 -6.52 -20.08
CA VAL A 472 17.28 -7.89 -20.62
C VAL A 472 17.48 -8.92 -19.52
N ILE A 473 16.53 -9.85 -19.40
CA ILE A 473 16.60 -11.03 -18.54
C ILE A 473 16.77 -12.26 -19.45
N ILE A 474 17.79 -13.10 -19.20
CA ILE A 474 17.94 -14.40 -19.86
C ILE A 474 18.09 -15.47 -18.77
N ARG A 475 17.20 -16.48 -18.80
CA ARG A 475 17.20 -17.58 -17.82
C ARG A 475 17.17 -18.94 -18.49
N HIS A 476 17.87 -19.91 -17.89
CA HIS A 476 17.84 -21.33 -18.25
C HIS A 476 18.10 -21.66 -19.74
N MET A 477 18.70 -20.74 -20.50
CA MET A 477 19.09 -20.94 -21.90
C MET A 477 20.42 -21.69 -22.02
N ARG A 478 20.66 -22.26 -23.21
CA ARG A 478 21.95 -22.82 -23.59
C ARG A 478 22.44 -22.17 -24.87
N PHE A 479 23.69 -21.73 -24.87
CA PHE A 479 24.37 -21.21 -26.04
C PHE A 479 25.63 -22.04 -26.24
N ARG A 480 25.69 -22.82 -27.32
CA ARG A 480 26.87 -23.61 -27.67
C ARG A 480 27.21 -23.35 -29.13
N VAL A 481 28.02 -22.34 -29.41
CA VAL A 481 28.15 -21.82 -30.78
C VAL A 481 28.81 -22.83 -31.73
N GLY A 482 29.96 -23.39 -31.36
CA GLY A 482 30.68 -24.39 -32.14
C GLY A 482 31.38 -23.80 -33.39
N SER A 483 32.29 -24.55 -34.00
CA SER A 483 33.07 -24.04 -35.14
C SER A 483 32.37 -24.18 -36.50
N HIS A 484 31.22 -24.86 -36.58
CA HIS A 484 30.58 -25.21 -37.85
C HIS A 484 29.92 -24.03 -38.56
N GLY A 485 29.78 -22.87 -37.90
CA GLY A 485 29.40 -21.61 -38.52
C GLY A 485 30.48 -21.01 -39.44
N ILE A 486 31.76 -21.25 -39.13
CA ILE A 486 32.91 -20.62 -39.82
C ILE A 486 32.97 -21.01 -41.30
N GLN A 487 32.69 -22.28 -41.63
CA GLN A 487 32.63 -22.75 -43.03
C GLN A 487 31.52 -22.06 -43.86
N TYR A 488 30.56 -21.41 -43.19
CA TYR A 488 29.47 -20.63 -43.79
C TYR A 488 29.70 -19.11 -43.64
N GLY A 489 30.93 -18.68 -43.34
CA GLY A 489 31.30 -17.27 -43.23
C GLY A 489 30.87 -16.63 -41.91
N ALA A 490 31.07 -17.33 -40.79
CA ALA A 490 31.20 -16.67 -39.50
C ALA A 490 32.65 -16.24 -39.30
N ASP A 491 32.88 -15.07 -38.70
CA ASP A 491 34.22 -14.60 -38.37
C ASP A 491 34.72 -15.35 -37.14
N PRO A 492 35.79 -16.17 -37.22
CA PRO A 492 36.30 -16.87 -36.06
C PRO A 492 36.86 -15.95 -34.97
N GLU A 493 37.24 -14.70 -35.28
CA GLU A 493 37.65 -13.69 -34.28
C GLU A 493 36.47 -12.94 -33.63
N GLN A 494 35.22 -13.33 -33.96
CA GLN A 494 33.97 -12.83 -33.39
C GLN A 494 32.95 -13.98 -33.40
N HIS A 495 33.24 -15.05 -32.66
CA HIS A 495 32.42 -16.26 -32.62
C HIS A 495 32.21 -16.79 -31.20
N ASP A 496 31.57 -15.93 -30.41
CA ASP A 496 31.26 -16.19 -29.02
C ASP A 496 29.88 -16.83 -28.86
N ALA A 497 29.63 -17.48 -27.72
CA ALA A 497 28.33 -18.09 -27.46
C ALA A 497 27.26 -17.04 -27.10
N LEU A 498 27.62 -16.03 -26.29
CA LEU A 498 26.79 -14.87 -25.99
C LEU A 498 27.62 -13.66 -25.56
N ASP A 499 27.36 -12.50 -26.17
CA ASP A 499 28.03 -11.24 -25.82
C ASP A 499 27.12 -10.17 -25.24
N LEU A 500 27.73 -9.26 -24.47
CA LEU A 500 27.19 -7.95 -24.09
C LEU A 500 28.05 -6.88 -24.79
N PHE A 501 27.61 -6.43 -25.96
CA PHE A 501 28.43 -5.63 -26.86
C PHE A 501 27.76 -4.30 -27.22
N GLY A 502 28.38 -3.17 -26.88
CA GLY A 502 27.99 -1.87 -27.45
C GLY A 502 28.52 -1.73 -28.88
N ASN A 503 27.74 -1.11 -29.78
CA ASN A 503 28.06 -1.14 -31.22
C ASN A 503 29.31 -0.34 -31.67
N SER A 504 29.89 0.52 -30.81
CA SER A 504 31.21 1.19 -30.95
C SER A 504 31.31 2.43 -30.03
N MET A 505 32.52 2.84 -29.64
CA MET A 505 32.85 4.12 -28.99
C MET A 505 34.20 4.63 -29.56
N PRO A 506 34.46 5.94 -29.73
CA PRO A 506 33.74 7.14 -29.25
C PRO A 506 33.09 7.90 -30.43
N SER A 507 32.62 9.16 -30.38
CA SER A 507 32.78 10.25 -29.39
C SER A 507 31.57 11.20 -29.25
N TRP A 508 30.53 11.01 -30.05
CA TRP A 508 29.28 11.79 -30.09
C TRP A 508 28.11 10.98 -29.52
N PHE A 509 28.40 10.10 -28.57
CA PHE A 509 27.51 9.00 -28.16
C PHE A 509 26.21 9.51 -27.51
N ASP A 510 25.09 9.21 -28.16
CA ASP A 510 23.73 9.53 -27.71
C ASP A 510 22.83 8.29 -27.91
N GLY A 511 23.21 7.19 -27.27
CA GLY A 511 22.51 5.92 -27.24
C GLY A 511 22.67 5.25 -25.87
N PRO A 512 21.80 4.32 -25.45
CA PRO A 512 21.71 3.89 -24.05
C PRO A 512 22.82 2.92 -23.59
N GLY A 513 23.60 2.32 -24.49
CA GLY A 513 24.56 1.27 -24.14
C GLY A 513 23.88 -0.08 -23.84
N VAL A 514 24.64 -1.02 -23.27
CA VAL A 514 24.11 -2.27 -22.72
C VAL A 514 24.02 -2.10 -21.20
N SER A 515 22.80 -2.02 -20.65
CA SER A 515 22.56 -1.81 -19.22
C SER A 515 21.39 -2.61 -18.67
N ASP A 516 21.35 -2.79 -17.34
CA ASP A 516 20.24 -3.44 -16.66
C ASP A 516 19.98 -4.85 -17.24
N VAL A 517 21.05 -5.65 -17.30
CA VAL A 517 21.03 -7.01 -17.86
C VAL A 517 21.30 -8.03 -16.76
N ILE A 518 20.52 -9.11 -16.72
CA ILE A 518 20.80 -10.26 -15.87
C ILE A 518 20.71 -11.56 -16.64
N ILE A 519 21.76 -12.37 -16.49
CA ILE A 519 21.88 -13.71 -17.06
C ILE A 519 21.97 -14.68 -15.88
N ASP A 520 21.00 -15.57 -15.77
CA ASP A 520 20.85 -16.49 -14.63
C ASP A 520 20.68 -17.93 -15.11
N HIS A 521 21.37 -18.88 -14.44
CA HIS A 521 21.25 -20.31 -14.72
C HIS A 521 21.37 -20.67 -16.22
N CYS A 522 22.23 -20.00 -16.97
CA CYS A 522 22.48 -20.29 -18.38
C CYS A 522 23.78 -21.09 -18.58
N SER A 523 23.86 -21.89 -19.65
CA SER A 523 25.05 -22.69 -19.98
C SER A 523 25.67 -22.23 -21.30
N PHE A 524 26.93 -21.83 -21.26
CA PHE A 524 27.69 -21.27 -22.38
C PHE A 524 28.90 -22.16 -22.69
N SER A 525 29.05 -22.59 -23.95
CA SER A 525 30.24 -23.34 -24.37
C SER A 525 30.63 -23.19 -25.83
N TRP A 526 31.79 -23.76 -26.16
CA TRP A 526 32.24 -24.00 -27.53
C TRP A 526 32.42 -22.73 -28.36
N GLY A 527 32.80 -21.63 -27.69
CA GLY A 527 33.27 -20.40 -28.32
C GLY A 527 34.60 -20.60 -29.06
N VAL A 528 34.86 -19.77 -30.08
CA VAL A 528 36.08 -19.85 -30.91
C VAL A 528 37.01 -18.64 -30.73
N ASP A 529 36.50 -17.45 -30.40
CA ASP A 529 37.30 -16.38 -29.79
C ASP A 529 37.15 -16.51 -28.26
N GLU A 530 36.06 -15.99 -27.70
CA GLU A 530 35.67 -16.20 -26.31
C GLU A 530 34.45 -17.11 -26.18
N THR A 531 34.19 -17.65 -24.99
CA THR A 531 32.89 -18.32 -24.72
C THR A 531 31.82 -17.26 -24.45
N MET A 532 32.18 -16.15 -23.81
CA MET A 532 31.38 -14.95 -23.64
C MET A 532 32.26 -13.71 -23.56
N THR A 533 31.81 -12.59 -24.13
CA THR A 533 32.47 -11.29 -23.97
C THR A 533 31.51 -10.20 -23.46
N ALA A 534 32.00 -9.32 -22.58
CA ALA A 534 31.37 -8.03 -22.30
C ALA A 534 32.38 -6.90 -22.55
N ASP A 535 31.98 -5.91 -23.36
CA ASP A 535 32.87 -4.85 -23.85
C ASP A 535 32.09 -3.57 -24.23
N THR A 536 32.80 -2.50 -24.63
CA THR A 536 32.26 -1.31 -25.32
C THR A 536 31.04 -0.71 -24.61
N GLY A 537 31.20 -0.32 -23.35
CA GLY A 537 30.17 0.37 -22.57
C GLY A 537 29.09 -0.50 -21.94
N ALA A 538 29.24 -1.82 -21.84
CA ALA A 538 28.34 -2.65 -21.03
C ALA A 538 28.48 -2.35 -19.53
N HIS A 539 27.38 -2.04 -18.84
CA HIS A 539 27.39 -1.70 -17.41
C HIS A 539 26.11 -2.12 -16.68
N ASP A 540 26.09 -1.98 -15.34
CA ASP A 540 24.93 -2.31 -14.49
C ASP A 540 24.31 -3.69 -14.82
N PHE A 541 25.14 -4.75 -14.82
CA PHE A 541 24.73 -6.10 -15.21
C PHE A 541 25.21 -7.20 -14.25
N THR A 542 24.50 -8.34 -14.26
CA THR A 542 24.85 -9.54 -13.49
C THR A 542 24.95 -10.77 -14.41
N ILE A 543 25.99 -11.58 -14.20
CA ILE A 543 26.04 -12.98 -14.66
C ILE A 543 26.11 -13.84 -13.40
N GLN A 544 25.03 -14.59 -13.13
CA GLN A 544 24.89 -15.40 -11.93
C GLN A 544 24.52 -16.85 -12.20
N TRP A 545 25.01 -17.76 -11.36
CA TRP A 545 24.67 -19.19 -11.43
C TRP A 545 24.84 -19.82 -12.83
N CYS A 546 25.74 -19.33 -13.67
CA CYS A 546 25.94 -19.82 -15.04
C CYS A 546 27.10 -20.83 -15.13
N ILE A 547 27.11 -21.62 -16.21
CA ILE A 547 28.27 -22.43 -16.64
C ILE A 547 28.91 -21.70 -17.82
N ILE A 548 30.23 -21.45 -17.76
CA ILE A 548 31.02 -20.88 -18.86
C ILE A 548 32.19 -21.82 -19.12
N SER A 549 32.11 -22.66 -20.15
CA SER A 549 33.00 -23.81 -20.27
C SER A 549 33.39 -24.17 -21.70
N GLU A 550 34.50 -24.89 -21.84
CA GLU A 550 34.91 -25.49 -23.11
C GLU A 550 35.04 -24.48 -24.28
N GLY A 551 35.67 -23.33 -24.07
CA GLY A 551 36.24 -22.57 -25.19
C GLY A 551 37.16 -23.49 -26.02
N LEU A 552 37.08 -23.45 -27.35
CA LEU A 552 37.69 -24.48 -28.21
C LEU A 552 39.14 -24.14 -28.55
N SER A 553 40.09 -25.06 -28.27
CA SER A 553 41.51 -24.77 -28.47
C SER A 553 41.91 -24.57 -29.95
N TYR A 554 41.49 -25.43 -30.88
CA TYR A 554 41.92 -25.40 -32.29
C TYR A 554 40.72 -25.50 -33.25
N ALA A 555 39.82 -24.52 -33.15
CA ALA A 555 38.54 -24.47 -33.87
C ALA A 555 38.52 -23.54 -35.11
N GLY A 556 39.68 -23.10 -35.61
CA GLY A 556 39.79 -22.23 -36.80
C GLY A 556 40.14 -20.77 -36.51
N HIS A 557 40.35 -20.41 -35.24
CA HIS A 557 40.80 -19.09 -34.83
C HIS A 557 42.19 -18.74 -35.40
N PRO A 558 42.40 -17.57 -36.03
CA PRO A 558 43.64 -17.24 -36.72
C PRO A 558 44.84 -17.03 -35.79
N LYS A 559 44.61 -16.74 -34.50
CA LYS A 559 45.68 -16.60 -33.49
C LYS A 559 46.21 -17.95 -32.97
N GLY A 560 45.68 -19.09 -33.43
CA GLY A 560 46.14 -20.43 -33.04
C GLY A 560 45.35 -21.03 -31.88
N GLU A 561 46.03 -21.49 -30.82
CA GLU A 561 45.35 -22.10 -29.66
C GLU A 561 44.56 -21.05 -28.86
N HIS A 562 43.23 -21.13 -28.90
CA HIS A 562 42.39 -20.02 -28.43
C HIS A 562 41.14 -20.45 -27.63
N SER A 563 41.35 -21.27 -26.61
CA SER A 563 40.32 -21.65 -25.65
C SER A 563 40.15 -20.58 -24.55
N LYS A 564 39.09 -19.78 -24.59
CA LYS A 564 38.85 -18.66 -23.65
C LYS A 564 37.46 -18.70 -23.02
N GLY A 565 37.38 -18.35 -21.73
CA GLY A 565 36.13 -18.34 -20.95
C GLY A 565 35.32 -17.04 -21.13
N LEU A 566 35.39 -16.14 -20.14
CA LEU A 566 34.72 -14.84 -20.11
C LEU A 566 35.74 -13.69 -20.12
N CYS A 567 35.63 -12.81 -21.12
CA CYS A 567 36.38 -11.54 -21.17
C CYS A 567 35.50 -10.36 -20.72
N LEU A 568 36.02 -9.54 -19.82
CA LEU A 568 35.41 -8.28 -19.36
C LEU A 568 36.36 -7.14 -19.73
N SER A 569 36.11 -6.51 -20.88
CA SER A 569 36.97 -5.45 -21.40
C SER A 569 36.51 -4.08 -20.92
N GLN A 570 37.43 -3.33 -20.31
CA GLN A 570 37.21 -1.94 -19.89
C GLN A 570 37.64 -0.91 -20.94
N LYS A 571 38.12 -1.36 -22.12
CA LYS A 571 38.52 -0.55 -23.27
C LYS A 571 37.30 0.07 -23.96
N PHE A 572 37.50 1.13 -24.74
CA PHE A 572 36.46 1.80 -25.54
C PHE A 572 35.18 2.15 -24.74
N GLY A 573 35.37 2.80 -23.60
CA GLY A 573 34.32 3.15 -22.65
C GLY A 573 33.76 1.94 -21.89
N GLY A 574 34.51 0.83 -21.82
CA GLY A 574 34.13 -0.52 -21.40
C GLY A 574 33.72 -0.75 -19.95
N VAL A 575 33.64 -2.04 -19.58
CA VAL A 575 32.86 -2.59 -18.49
C VAL A 575 33.05 -1.92 -17.11
N TYR A 576 31.94 -1.59 -16.46
CA TYR A 576 31.89 -1.15 -15.06
C TYR A 576 30.59 -1.59 -14.38
N LYS A 577 30.60 -1.76 -13.06
CA LYS A 577 29.45 -2.30 -12.29
C LYS A 577 28.91 -3.61 -12.89
N ALA A 578 29.81 -4.56 -13.15
CA ALA A 578 29.45 -5.92 -13.49
C ALA A 578 29.56 -6.80 -12.25
N SER A 579 28.52 -7.59 -11.95
CA SER A 579 28.52 -8.59 -10.89
C SER A 579 28.62 -9.98 -11.50
N ILE A 580 29.74 -10.66 -11.30
CA ILE A 580 29.98 -12.02 -11.77
C ILE A 580 30.07 -12.91 -10.54
N HIS A 581 29.02 -13.69 -10.27
CA HIS A 581 29.00 -14.50 -9.05
C HIS A 581 28.33 -15.86 -9.14
N HIS A 582 28.79 -16.77 -8.27
CA HIS A 582 28.24 -18.12 -8.16
C HIS A 582 28.27 -18.90 -9.49
N ASN A 583 29.15 -18.52 -10.44
CA ASN A 583 29.30 -19.20 -11.74
C ASN A 583 30.34 -20.32 -11.68
N TYR A 584 30.29 -21.22 -12.67
CA TYR A 584 31.27 -22.29 -12.86
C TYR A 584 32.01 -22.14 -14.20
N PHE A 585 33.29 -21.83 -14.11
CA PHE A 585 34.22 -21.80 -15.23
C PHE A 585 34.94 -23.15 -15.32
N ALA A 586 34.82 -23.86 -16.45
CA ALA A 586 35.30 -25.23 -16.57
C ALA A 586 35.94 -25.52 -17.93
N ASN A 587 37.11 -26.16 -17.95
CA ASN A 587 37.76 -26.62 -19.19
C ASN A 587 38.00 -25.50 -20.23
N ASN A 588 38.21 -24.25 -19.80
CA ASN A 588 38.75 -23.19 -20.66
C ASN A 588 40.23 -23.02 -20.34
N LYS A 589 41.10 -22.88 -21.33
CA LYS A 589 42.55 -22.66 -21.09
C LYS A 589 42.80 -21.42 -20.23
N ASP A 590 42.07 -20.32 -20.47
CA ASP A 590 42.33 -18.98 -19.93
C ASP A 590 41.02 -18.15 -19.84
N ARG A 591 41.08 -16.98 -19.20
CA ARG A 591 39.99 -16.00 -18.97
C ARG A 591 38.82 -16.57 -18.15
N ASN A 592 39.05 -16.89 -16.86
CA ASN A 592 38.03 -17.51 -16.01
C ASN A 592 37.57 -16.70 -14.76
N PRO A 593 37.17 -15.42 -14.85
CA PRO A 593 37.18 -14.52 -16.01
C PRO A 593 38.53 -13.78 -16.15
N LEU A 594 38.67 -13.05 -17.26
CA LEU A 594 39.69 -12.00 -17.43
C LEU A 594 39.04 -10.61 -17.34
N VAL A 595 39.64 -9.70 -16.58
CA VAL A 595 39.30 -8.27 -16.59
C VAL A 595 40.45 -7.49 -17.23
N THR A 596 40.22 -6.82 -18.37
CA THR A 596 41.23 -5.93 -18.99
C THR A 596 40.89 -4.48 -18.71
N GLY A 597 41.88 -3.65 -18.37
CA GLY A 597 41.66 -2.24 -18.04
C GLY A 597 41.43 -1.33 -19.24
N PRO A 598 41.20 -0.03 -18.98
CA PRO A 598 40.86 0.95 -20.00
C PRO A 598 42.01 1.28 -20.95
N SER A 599 41.64 1.72 -22.14
CA SER A 599 42.50 2.19 -23.22
C SER A 599 42.73 3.71 -23.17
N ASP A 600 43.82 4.18 -23.78
CA ASP A 600 44.14 5.61 -23.91
C ASP A 600 43.01 6.35 -24.65
N GLY A 601 42.28 7.20 -23.92
CA GLY A 601 41.15 8.00 -24.45
C GLY A 601 39.80 7.69 -23.82
N ASP A 602 39.71 6.68 -22.95
CA ASP A 602 38.47 6.35 -22.24
C ASP A 602 38.05 7.40 -21.19
N LEU A 603 36.74 7.48 -20.90
CA LEU A 603 36.21 8.50 -19.97
C LEU A 603 36.86 8.40 -18.58
N PRO A 604 37.21 9.54 -17.95
CA PRO A 604 37.94 9.57 -16.68
C PRO A 604 37.11 9.02 -15.52
N GLY A 605 37.66 8.07 -14.78
CA GLY A 605 37.09 7.52 -13.56
C GLY A 605 37.52 6.07 -13.31
N VAL A 606 37.53 5.62 -12.06
CA VAL A 606 37.85 4.23 -11.72
C VAL A 606 36.69 3.33 -12.16
N ARG A 607 36.89 2.59 -13.26
CA ARG A 607 35.98 1.52 -13.71
C ARG A 607 36.38 0.23 -13.02
N TRP A 608 35.42 -0.48 -12.44
CA TRP A 608 35.70 -1.72 -11.71
C TRP A 608 34.52 -2.70 -11.78
N VAL A 609 34.83 -3.96 -11.55
CA VAL A 609 33.89 -5.09 -11.56
C VAL A 609 33.92 -5.85 -10.23
N ASP A 610 32.91 -6.68 -10.01
CA ASP A 610 32.72 -7.44 -8.79
C ASP A 610 32.66 -8.94 -9.07
N ILE A 611 33.75 -9.66 -8.78
CA ILE A 611 33.93 -11.07 -9.08
C ILE A 611 33.94 -11.86 -7.77
N ARG A 612 32.85 -12.57 -7.44
CA ARG A 612 32.76 -13.28 -6.15
C ARG A 612 32.09 -14.64 -6.18
N ASN A 613 32.51 -15.54 -5.29
CA ASN A 613 31.93 -16.89 -5.19
C ASN A 613 31.88 -17.70 -6.49
N ASN A 614 32.71 -17.40 -7.48
CA ASN A 614 32.82 -18.24 -8.67
C ASN A 614 33.70 -19.46 -8.40
N VAL A 615 33.50 -20.52 -9.18
CA VAL A 615 34.30 -21.74 -9.16
C VAL A 615 35.01 -21.88 -10.50
N VAL A 616 36.31 -22.16 -10.47
CA VAL A 616 37.17 -22.32 -11.66
C VAL A 616 37.80 -23.71 -11.63
N TYR A 617 37.78 -24.43 -12.75
CA TYR A 617 38.33 -25.78 -12.86
C TYR A 617 38.98 -26.05 -14.23
N ASN A 618 40.10 -26.77 -14.21
CA ASN A 618 40.76 -27.32 -15.40
C ASN A 618 41.19 -26.26 -16.44
N PHE A 619 41.68 -25.12 -15.93
CA PHE A 619 42.45 -24.12 -16.67
C PHE A 619 43.85 -24.66 -17.02
N LYS A 620 44.59 -23.98 -17.90
CA LYS A 620 45.90 -24.41 -18.41
C LYS A 620 46.91 -23.25 -18.42
N ASP A 621 48.21 -23.55 -18.56
CA ASP A 621 49.33 -22.59 -18.59
C ASP A 621 49.37 -21.62 -17.38
N SER A 622 48.73 -22.01 -16.28
CA SER A 622 48.55 -21.26 -15.02
C SER A 622 47.60 -20.05 -15.04
N LEU A 623 46.86 -19.88 -16.14
CA LEU A 623 45.88 -18.82 -16.35
C LEU A 623 44.49 -19.19 -15.78
N SER A 624 44.37 -19.14 -14.46
CA SER A 624 43.12 -19.31 -13.72
C SER A 624 42.18 -18.11 -13.93
N MET A 625 42.13 -17.17 -12.97
CA MET A 625 41.49 -15.86 -13.10
C MET A 625 42.54 -14.82 -13.48
N GLY A 626 42.16 -13.77 -14.20
CA GLY A 626 43.11 -12.79 -14.74
C GLY A 626 42.69 -11.32 -14.58
N VAL A 627 43.69 -10.45 -14.43
CA VAL A 627 43.58 -8.99 -14.60
C VAL A 627 44.73 -8.50 -15.49
N GLN A 628 44.43 -7.71 -16.51
CA GLN A 628 45.40 -7.16 -17.46
C GLN A 628 45.15 -5.66 -17.71
N ASP A 629 46.06 -4.98 -18.41
CA ASP A 629 45.87 -3.65 -19.01
C ASP A 629 45.32 -2.55 -18.07
N ASN A 630 45.64 -2.59 -16.77
CA ASN A 630 45.13 -1.69 -15.72
C ASN A 630 43.70 -1.99 -15.20
N GLY A 631 43.22 -3.23 -15.32
CA GLY A 631 41.90 -3.62 -14.80
C GLY A 631 41.79 -3.47 -13.28
N ALA A 632 40.59 -3.16 -12.79
CA ALA A 632 40.29 -3.03 -11.36
C ALA A 632 39.03 -3.79 -10.95
N GLY A 633 38.97 -4.24 -9.70
CA GLY A 633 37.81 -4.97 -9.20
C GLY A 633 37.94 -5.55 -7.80
N ASN A 634 36.80 -6.06 -7.32
CA ASN A 634 36.72 -6.94 -6.16
C ASN A 634 36.85 -8.41 -6.62
N TRP A 635 37.67 -9.18 -5.90
CA TRP A 635 37.86 -10.62 -6.09
C TRP A 635 37.65 -11.30 -4.75
N ILE A 636 36.42 -11.74 -4.48
CA ILE A 636 35.99 -12.13 -3.13
C ILE A 636 35.49 -13.58 -3.10
N HIS A 637 36.11 -14.42 -2.27
CA HIS A 637 35.64 -15.78 -1.99
C HIS A 637 35.41 -16.65 -3.25
N ASN A 638 36.25 -16.53 -4.28
CA ASN A 638 36.25 -17.45 -5.42
C ASN A 638 37.03 -18.74 -5.09
N TYR A 639 36.78 -19.84 -5.83
CA TYR A 639 37.44 -21.13 -5.65
C TYR A 639 38.11 -21.61 -6.94
N VAL A 640 39.43 -21.73 -6.93
CA VAL A 640 40.24 -22.22 -8.04
C VAL A 640 40.69 -23.64 -7.76
N ARG A 641 40.15 -24.60 -8.51
CA ARG A 641 40.46 -26.01 -8.35
C ARG A 641 41.60 -26.43 -9.28
N ARG A 642 42.65 -27.00 -8.68
CA ARG A 642 43.97 -27.27 -9.30
C ARG A 642 44.26 -28.71 -9.69
N ASP A 643 43.43 -29.67 -9.30
CA ASP A 643 43.55 -31.10 -9.60
C ASP A 643 42.80 -31.49 -10.90
N GLY A 644 42.64 -30.54 -11.82
CA GLY A 644 42.24 -30.83 -13.20
C GLY A 644 43.41 -31.42 -14.00
N PRO A 645 43.19 -32.35 -14.94
CA PRO A 645 44.26 -32.92 -15.78
C PRO A 645 45.11 -31.90 -16.55
N GLU A 646 44.53 -30.77 -16.96
CA GLU A 646 45.23 -29.68 -17.67
C GLU A 646 45.79 -28.60 -16.71
N SER A 647 45.41 -28.65 -15.42
CA SER A 647 45.74 -27.61 -14.45
C SER A 647 47.18 -27.67 -13.96
N TRP A 648 47.83 -26.52 -13.99
CA TRP A 648 49.12 -26.35 -13.33
C TRP A 648 48.92 -26.24 -11.82
N SER A 649 49.52 -27.17 -11.08
CA SER A 649 49.31 -27.36 -9.64
C SER A 649 49.80 -26.21 -8.75
N LEU A 650 50.57 -25.26 -9.31
CA LEU A 650 51.14 -24.08 -8.63
C LEU A 650 50.49 -22.74 -9.03
N ALA A 651 49.49 -22.76 -9.92
CA ALA A 651 48.83 -21.57 -10.42
C ALA A 651 48.19 -20.75 -9.30
N ASN A 652 48.33 -19.43 -9.38
CA ASN A 652 47.77 -18.50 -8.41
C ASN A 652 46.22 -18.52 -8.47
N GLU A 653 45.56 -18.06 -7.41
CA GLU A 653 44.10 -17.89 -7.40
C GLU A 653 43.67 -16.81 -8.41
N LEU A 654 44.51 -15.80 -8.57
CA LEU A 654 44.33 -14.67 -9.47
C LEU A 654 45.72 -14.27 -9.98
N ASN A 655 45.84 -14.06 -11.29
CA ASN A 655 47.02 -13.47 -11.89
C ASN A 655 46.73 -12.02 -12.30
N PHE A 656 47.73 -11.14 -12.20
CA PHE A 656 47.60 -9.71 -12.46
C PHE A 656 48.79 -9.21 -13.29
N TRP A 657 48.54 -8.39 -14.30
CA TRP A 657 49.56 -7.65 -15.02
C TRP A 657 49.11 -6.24 -15.39
N ALA A 658 50.00 -5.29 -15.11
CA ALA A 658 49.91 -3.89 -15.52
C ALA A 658 51.34 -3.31 -15.55
N PRO A 659 51.61 -2.25 -16.33
CA PRO A 659 52.94 -1.67 -16.43
C PRO A 659 53.43 -1.05 -15.10
N TYR A 660 52.56 -0.35 -14.37
CA TYR A 660 52.86 0.29 -13.08
C TYR A 660 51.60 0.38 -12.20
N PRO A 661 51.72 0.39 -10.85
CA PRO A 661 50.58 0.57 -9.95
C PRO A 661 50.08 2.02 -9.95
N ASP A 662 48.77 2.20 -10.02
CA ASP A 662 48.06 3.47 -9.98
C ASP A 662 46.73 3.33 -9.20
N ALA A 663 46.17 4.42 -8.71
CA ALA A 663 44.89 4.43 -7.99
C ALA A 663 43.72 3.86 -8.82
N ASN A 664 43.81 3.86 -10.15
CA ASN A 664 42.79 3.34 -11.05
C ASN A 664 42.89 1.82 -11.32
N ASN A 665 44.01 1.15 -11.01
CA ASN A 665 44.25 -0.28 -11.33
C ASN A 665 44.40 -1.19 -10.11
N LEU A 666 43.95 -0.74 -8.94
CA LEU A 666 44.03 -1.52 -7.70
C LEU A 666 42.95 -2.61 -7.64
N ILE A 667 43.31 -3.77 -7.09
CA ILE A 667 42.37 -4.89 -6.85
C ILE A 667 42.19 -5.16 -5.37
N TYR A 668 40.95 -5.43 -4.97
CA TYR A 668 40.63 -5.93 -3.63
C TYR A 668 40.52 -7.45 -3.68
N VAL A 669 41.26 -8.15 -2.83
CA VAL A 669 41.20 -9.62 -2.70
C VAL A 669 40.78 -10.00 -1.27
N GLN A 670 39.85 -10.96 -1.15
CA GLN A 670 39.42 -11.48 0.16
C GLN A 670 38.95 -12.92 0.07
N GLY A 671 39.52 -13.80 0.89
CA GLY A 671 39.12 -15.18 1.13
C GLY A 671 38.96 -16.07 -0.10
N ASN A 672 39.64 -15.77 -1.21
CA ASN A 672 39.73 -16.67 -2.36
C ASN A 672 40.51 -17.93 -1.95
N ILE A 673 40.19 -19.09 -2.52
CA ILE A 673 40.90 -20.34 -2.27
C ILE A 673 41.42 -20.93 -3.58
N GLY A 674 42.64 -21.46 -3.57
CA GLY A 674 43.22 -22.20 -4.68
C GLY A 674 44.51 -22.93 -4.31
N ALA A 675 45.53 -22.83 -5.16
CA ALA A 675 46.76 -23.58 -4.99
C ALA A 675 47.70 -23.02 -3.92
N ARG A 676 47.78 -21.69 -3.79
CA ARG A 676 48.69 -20.99 -2.89
C ARG A 676 47.99 -20.56 -1.61
N ARG A 677 46.72 -20.18 -1.73
CA ARG A 677 45.79 -19.92 -0.62
C ARG A 677 44.87 -21.13 -0.45
N SER A 678 45.36 -22.18 0.21
CA SER A 678 44.67 -23.46 0.36
C SER A 678 43.55 -23.46 1.41
N SER A 679 43.64 -22.54 2.38
CA SER A 679 42.74 -22.39 3.51
C SER A 679 42.50 -20.92 3.84
N GLN A 680 41.36 -20.57 4.45
CA GLN A 680 41.06 -19.18 4.85
C GLN A 680 42.08 -18.58 5.83
N SER A 681 42.83 -19.42 6.56
CA SER A 681 43.90 -19.01 7.49
C SER A 681 45.24 -18.67 6.82
N ASP A 682 45.41 -19.00 5.54
CA ASP A 682 46.64 -18.65 4.79
C ASP A 682 46.67 -17.12 4.54
N PRO A 683 47.82 -16.52 4.17
CA PRO A 683 47.89 -15.10 3.80
C PRO A 683 46.94 -14.74 2.65
N GLU A 684 46.38 -13.53 2.69
CA GLU A 684 45.35 -13.11 1.73
C GLU A 684 45.91 -12.75 0.35
N TRP A 685 47.11 -12.16 0.30
CA TRP A 685 47.72 -11.69 -0.94
C TRP A 685 48.52 -12.80 -1.62
N CYS A 686 47.81 -13.65 -2.39
CA CYS A 686 48.38 -14.69 -3.24
C CYS A 686 48.23 -14.38 -4.75
N VAL A 687 48.27 -13.09 -5.11
CA VAL A 687 48.14 -12.64 -6.52
C VAL A 687 49.45 -12.88 -7.27
N GLY A 688 49.37 -13.67 -8.34
CA GLY A 688 50.48 -13.95 -9.25
C GLY A 688 50.72 -12.84 -10.27
N ASP A 689 51.91 -12.81 -10.86
CA ASP A 689 52.10 -12.14 -12.14
C ASP A 689 51.65 -13.04 -13.29
N GLU A 690 51.11 -12.43 -14.35
CA GLU A 690 50.42 -13.10 -15.48
C GLU A 690 51.11 -14.32 -16.10
N TRP A 691 52.45 -14.41 -16.01
CA TRP A 691 53.25 -15.45 -16.66
C TRP A 691 54.22 -16.21 -15.74
N HIS A 692 54.26 -15.95 -14.42
CA HIS A 692 55.28 -16.58 -13.55
C HIS A 692 54.78 -17.05 -12.18
N GLU A 693 55.71 -17.67 -11.45
CA GLU A 693 55.50 -18.17 -10.09
C GLU A 693 55.61 -17.06 -9.01
N TYR A 694 55.75 -15.79 -9.38
CA TYR A 694 56.05 -14.72 -8.42
C TYR A 694 54.77 -14.04 -7.94
N LEU A 695 54.79 -13.57 -6.69
CA LEU A 695 53.71 -12.74 -6.18
C LEU A 695 53.92 -11.30 -6.62
N VAL A 696 52.88 -10.70 -7.18
CA VAL A 696 52.84 -9.27 -7.49
C VAL A 696 53.00 -8.46 -6.20
N THR A 697 53.61 -7.29 -6.27
CA THR A 697 53.76 -6.41 -5.11
C THR A 697 52.40 -5.93 -4.58
N THR A 698 52.28 -5.79 -3.26
CA THR A 698 51.09 -5.22 -2.60
C THR A 698 50.81 -3.75 -2.97
N ASN A 699 51.64 -3.09 -3.78
CA ASN A 699 51.32 -1.78 -4.35
C ASN A 699 50.09 -1.80 -5.27
N TYR A 700 49.70 -2.96 -5.82
CA TYR A 700 48.45 -3.16 -6.57
C TYR A 700 47.26 -3.54 -5.68
N GLN A 701 47.47 -3.66 -4.36
CA GLN A 701 46.43 -4.04 -3.42
C GLN A 701 45.58 -2.83 -3.02
N LYS A 702 44.27 -2.95 -3.20
CA LYS A 702 43.29 -2.10 -2.55
C LYS A 702 43.05 -2.61 -1.12
N THR A 703 43.04 -1.72 -0.13
CA THR A 703 42.91 -2.09 1.29
C THR A 703 41.46 -2.21 1.77
N THR A 704 40.51 -1.63 1.05
CA THR A 704 39.06 -1.74 1.29
C THR A 704 38.34 -2.15 0.01
N PRO A 705 37.22 -2.90 0.08
CA PRO A 705 36.49 -3.29 -1.11
C PRO A 705 35.93 -2.08 -1.85
N TYR A 706 35.76 -2.21 -3.17
CA TYR A 706 34.92 -1.30 -3.93
C TYR A 706 33.47 -1.40 -3.47
N ASN A 707 32.78 -0.27 -3.42
CA ASN A 707 31.47 -0.15 -2.79
C ASN A 707 30.35 -0.56 -3.76
N ILE A 708 29.61 -1.62 -3.41
CA ILE A 708 28.58 -2.26 -4.24
C ILE A 708 27.16 -1.73 -3.99
N ILE A 709 26.98 -0.47 -3.59
CA ILE A 709 25.63 0.09 -3.32
C ILE A 709 24.71 -0.14 -4.51
N GLY A 710 23.62 -0.88 -4.28
CA GLY A 710 22.61 -1.21 -5.28
C GLY A 710 22.97 -2.40 -6.19
N GLY A 711 24.09 -3.08 -5.93
CA GLY A 711 24.56 -4.32 -6.55
C GLY A 711 25.06 -5.33 -5.52
N GLU A 712 24.36 -5.43 -4.38
CA GLU A 712 24.66 -6.34 -3.29
C GLU A 712 24.52 -7.83 -3.70
N VAL A 713 25.38 -8.69 -3.15
CA VAL A 713 25.44 -10.14 -3.43
C VAL A 713 25.65 -10.91 -2.13
N VAL A 714 24.84 -11.94 -1.87
CA VAL A 714 24.91 -12.78 -0.68
C VAL A 714 26.17 -13.63 -0.71
N THR A 715 27.20 -13.16 -0.02
CA THR A 715 28.55 -13.69 -0.15
C THR A 715 28.81 -14.80 0.86
N GLN A 716 29.21 -15.98 0.38
CA GLN A 716 29.54 -17.14 1.22
C GLN A 716 31.04 -17.23 1.48
N ILE A 717 31.44 -17.60 2.70
CA ILE A 717 32.86 -17.88 3.00
C ILE A 717 33.28 -19.12 2.23
N MET A 718 34.20 -18.96 1.29
CA MET A 718 34.52 -20.03 0.36
C MET A 718 35.21 -21.22 1.02
N SER A 719 34.82 -22.41 0.58
CA SER A 719 35.36 -23.71 0.97
C SER A 719 35.06 -24.74 -0.12
N TRP A 720 35.69 -25.91 -0.07
CA TRP A 720 35.35 -27.03 -0.97
C TRP A 720 33.83 -27.34 -0.99
N LYS A 721 33.18 -27.32 0.19
CA LYS A 721 31.74 -27.59 0.29
C LYS A 721 30.95 -26.53 -0.48
N VAL A 722 31.24 -25.24 -0.27
CA VAL A 722 30.56 -24.13 -0.95
C VAL A 722 30.78 -24.21 -2.46
N ALA A 723 32.02 -24.45 -2.92
CA ALA A 723 32.31 -24.63 -4.33
C ALA A 723 31.54 -25.81 -4.95
N ASN A 724 31.47 -26.94 -4.26
CA ASN A 724 30.67 -28.08 -4.69
C ASN A 724 29.15 -27.76 -4.71
N ASP A 725 28.64 -27.07 -3.70
CA ASP A 725 27.22 -26.68 -3.62
C ASP A 725 26.84 -25.68 -4.73
N ILE A 726 27.81 -24.87 -5.20
CA ILE A 726 27.67 -23.99 -6.36
C ILE A 726 27.65 -24.79 -7.66
N VAL A 727 28.66 -25.64 -7.90
CA VAL A 727 28.73 -26.48 -9.11
C VAL A 727 27.47 -27.31 -9.31
N ASN A 728 26.87 -27.86 -8.25
CA ASN A 728 25.64 -28.63 -8.39
C ASN A 728 24.41 -27.79 -8.86
N LYS A 729 24.43 -26.46 -8.69
CA LYS A 729 23.31 -25.55 -8.98
C LYS A 729 23.43 -24.77 -10.29
N VAL A 730 24.63 -24.39 -10.71
CA VAL A 730 24.90 -23.56 -11.90
C VAL A 730 24.32 -24.10 -13.21
N GLY A 731 24.14 -23.25 -14.23
CA GLY A 731 23.76 -23.61 -15.60
C GLY A 731 22.28 -23.93 -15.76
N SER A 732 21.90 -24.32 -16.98
CA SER A 732 20.51 -24.62 -17.31
C SER A 732 20.05 -25.92 -16.63
N THR A 733 19.51 -25.76 -15.43
CA THR A 733 19.02 -26.83 -14.54
C THR A 733 17.62 -27.30 -14.87
N VAL A 734 16.74 -26.42 -15.37
CA VAL A 734 15.35 -26.74 -15.75
C VAL A 734 15.15 -26.67 -17.28
N PRO A 735 14.24 -27.49 -17.85
CA PRO A 735 13.49 -28.58 -17.20
C PRO A 735 14.40 -29.74 -16.76
N LYS A 736 15.62 -29.79 -17.29
CA LYS A 736 16.74 -30.66 -16.88
C LYS A 736 18.04 -30.09 -17.44
N ARG A 737 19.18 -30.61 -16.97
CA ARG A 737 20.49 -30.44 -17.63
C ARG A 737 20.54 -31.19 -18.97
N ASP A 738 21.47 -30.78 -19.85
CA ASP A 738 21.84 -31.59 -21.02
C ASP A 738 23.06 -32.49 -20.68
N LEU A 739 23.41 -33.39 -21.61
CA LEU A 739 24.53 -34.33 -21.43
C LEU A 739 25.89 -33.64 -21.27
N ILE A 740 26.03 -32.39 -21.74
CA ILE A 740 27.28 -31.63 -21.67
C ILE A 740 27.42 -31.05 -20.26
N ASP A 741 26.37 -30.40 -19.75
CA ASP A 741 26.34 -29.92 -18.35
C ASP A 741 26.49 -31.07 -17.36
N GLU A 742 25.77 -32.18 -17.56
CA GLU A 742 25.91 -33.40 -16.73
C GLU A 742 27.33 -33.97 -16.74
N ARG A 743 28.00 -33.99 -17.91
CA ARG A 743 29.40 -34.39 -18.02
C ARG A 743 30.30 -33.44 -17.21
N LEU A 744 30.15 -32.13 -17.34
CA LEU A 744 30.94 -31.14 -16.61
C LEU A 744 30.81 -31.28 -15.08
N MET A 745 29.61 -31.63 -14.58
CA MET A 745 29.40 -31.92 -13.15
C MET A 745 30.16 -33.18 -12.69
N ASN A 746 30.20 -34.21 -13.55
CA ASN A 746 30.92 -35.45 -13.29
C ASN A 746 32.45 -35.27 -13.40
N GLU A 747 32.91 -34.48 -14.38
CA GLU A 747 34.32 -34.12 -14.56
C GLU A 747 34.85 -33.32 -13.37
N TRP A 748 34.07 -32.36 -12.86
CA TRP A 748 34.30 -31.78 -11.54
C TRP A 748 34.42 -32.89 -10.51
N LYS A 749 33.34 -33.60 -10.20
CA LYS A 749 33.30 -34.57 -9.09
C LYS A 749 34.48 -35.56 -9.08
N ASN A 750 34.92 -36.02 -10.25
CA ASN A 750 35.96 -37.03 -10.39
C ASN A 750 37.37 -36.49 -10.65
N GLY A 751 37.53 -35.20 -10.99
CA GLY A 751 38.84 -34.64 -11.36
C GLY A 751 39.32 -35.08 -12.75
N THR A 752 38.41 -35.16 -13.73
CA THR A 752 38.67 -35.79 -15.05
C THR A 752 38.38 -34.90 -16.25
N GLY A 753 38.31 -33.58 -16.10
CA GLY A 753 38.01 -32.66 -17.20
C GLY A 753 39.08 -32.61 -18.30
N ALA A 754 38.70 -32.16 -19.50
CA ALA A 754 39.61 -31.93 -20.62
C ALA A 754 39.21 -30.68 -21.41
N ILE A 755 40.19 -29.92 -21.91
CA ILE A 755 39.94 -28.77 -22.80
C ILE A 755 39.77 -29.31 -24.24
N PRO A 756 38.60 -29.15 -24.89
CA PRO A 756 38.38 -29.71 -26.21
C PRO A 756 39.15 -28.95 -27.30
N LEU A 757 39.66 -29.69 -28.29
CA LEU A 757 40.31 -29.11 -29.45
C LEU A 757 39.29 -28.45 -30.39
N ASN A 758 38.21 -29.16 -30.72
CA ASN A 758 37.10 -28.68 -31.53
C ASN A 758 35.88 -29.61 -31.33
N VAL A 759 34.70 -29.21 -31.81
CA VAL A 759 33.47 -30.01 -31.84
C VAL A 759 32.88 -30.09 -33.25
N LYS A 760 32.20 -31.19 -33.57
CA LYS A 760 31.56 -31.44 -34.85
C LYS A 760 30.04 -31.39 -34.72
N TYR A 761 29.40 -30.47 -35.45
CA TYR A 761 27.95 -30.45 -35.59
C TYR A 761 27.45 -31.46 -36.66
N PRO A 762 26.35 -32.20 -36.43
CA PRO A 762 25.59 -32.30 -35.18
C PRO A 762 26.12 -33.37 -34.22
N ASP A 763 27.10 -34.18 -34.62
CA ASP A 763 27.49 -35.44 -33.94
C ASP A 763 27.88 -35.29 -32.46
N ASP A 764 28.56 -34.20 -32.09
CA ASP A 764 29.02 -33.94 -30.71
C ASP A 764 28.00 -33.14 -29.87
N PHE A 765 26.88 -32.71 -30.47
CA PHE A 765 25.87 -31.88 -29.81
C PHE A 765 24.87 -32.72 -28.99
N PRO A 766 24.35 -32.19 -27.87
CA PRO A 766 23.38 -32.92 -27.05
C PRO A 766 22.07 -33.17 -27.81
N THR A 767 21.55 -34.39 -27.70
CA THR A 767 20.24 -34.74 -28.27
C THR A 767 19.11 -34.37 -27.30
N PHE A 768 18.07 -33.75 -27.83
CA PHE A 768 16.88 -33.38 -27.08
C PHE A 768 15.71 -34.31 -27.43
N GLN A 769 14.87 -34.60 -26.45
CA GLN A 769 13.61 -35.29 -26.68
C GLN A 769 12.56 -34.28 -27.09
N ASN A 770 11.82 -34.55 -28.17
CA ASN A 770 10.66 -33.74 -28.55
C ASN A 770 9.51 -34.04 -27.58
N ILE A 771 9.42 -33.25 -26.51
CA ILE A 771 8.36 -33.30 -25.51
C ILE A 771 7.30 -32.27 -25.92
N ALA A 772 6.03 -32.68 -25.95
CA ALA A 772 4.93 -31.78 -26.25
C ALA A 772 4.83 -30.69 -25.16
N PRO A 773 4.52 -29.43 -25.53
CA PRO A 773 4.27 -28.39 -24.55
C PRO A 773 3.05 -28.72 -23.67
N PRO A 774 2.97 -28.13 -22.46
CA PRO A 774 1.74 -28.17 -21.69
C PRO A 774 0.57 -27.57 -22.48
N GLN A 775 -0.65 -27.91 -22.08
CA GLN A 775 -1.83 -27.22 -22.57
C GLN A 775 -1.84 -25.78 -22.04
N ASP A 776 -2.14 -24.85 -22.94
CA ASP A 776 -2.22 -23.41 -22.80
C ASP A 776 -3.38 -22.99 -23.73
N GLN A 777 -4.58 -22.81 -23.16
CA GLN A 777 -5.82 -22.71 -23.92
C GLN A 777 -6.07 -21.32 -24.50
N ASP A 778 -5.75 -20.24 -23.80
CA ASP A 778 -5.93 -18.85 -24.25
C ASP A 778 -4.69 -18.27 -24.95
N ASN A 779 -3.54 -18.96 -24.89
CA ASN A 779 -2.26 -18.63 -25.53
C ASN A 779 -1.41 -17.59 -24.81
N ASP A 780 -1.61 -17.42 -23.51
CA ASP A 780 -0.89 -16.45 -22.69
C ASP A 780 0.51 -16.92 -22.22
N GLY A 781 0.85 -18.19 -22.48
CA GLY A 781 2.15 -18.79 -22.20
C GLY A 781 2.28 -19.38 -20.79
N MET A 782 1.24 -19.29 -19.96
CA MET A 782 1.09 -20.11 -18.77
C MET A 782 0.47 -21.46 -19.14
N ALA A 783 0.53 -22.42 -18.22
CA ALA A 783 -0.08 -23.73 -18.42
C ALA A 783 -1.40 -23.84 -17.66
N ASP A 784 -2.47 -24.32 -18.31
CA ASP A 784 -3.80 -24.55 -17.71
C ASP A 784 -3.71 -25.24 -16.34
N SER A 785 -2.80 -26.21 -16.23
CA SER A 785 -2.61 -27.02 -15.03
C SER A 785 -1.91 -26.30 -13.86
N TRP A 786 -1.28 -25.15 -14.10
CA TRP A 786 -0.73 -24.25 -13.09
C TRP A 786 -1.77 -23.19 -12.71
N GLU A 787 -2.37 -22.54 -13.70
CA GLU A 787 -3.46 -21.58 -13.51
C GLU A 787 -4.59 -22.13 -12.63
N GLN A 788 -5.08 -23.33 -12.93
CA GLN A 788 -6.11 -24.02 -12.14
C GLN A 788 -5.71 -24.25 -10.68
N LYS A 789 -4.40 -24.27 -10.36
CA LYS A 789 -3.90 -24.39 -8.98
C LYS A 789 -3.82 -23.03 -8.28
N GLN A 790 -3.62 -21.94 -9.02
CA GLN A 790 -3.69 -20.57 -8.50
C GLN A 790 -5.14 -20.04 -8.44
N GLY A 791 -6.06 -20.67 -9.18
CA GLY A 791 -7.46 -20.26 -9.28
C GLY A 791 -7.75 -19.30 -10.44
N PHE A 792 -6.84 -19.19 -11.40
CA PHE A 792 -7.00 -18.39 -12.62
C PHE A 792 -7.91 -19.12 -13.63
N ASN A 793 -8.33 -18.40 -14.67
CA ASN A 793 -9.31 -18.86 -15.64
C ASN A 793 -8.66 -19.07 -17.01
N THR A 794 -8.38 -20.34 -17.34
CA THR A 794 -7.68 -20.87 -18.54
C THR A 794 -8.39 -20.62 -19.89
N ALA A 795 -9.05 -19.49 -20.02
CA ALA A 795 -9.75 -19.02 -21.21
C ALA A 795 -9.68 -17.48 -21.33
N ILE A 796 -8.82 -16.82 -20.55
CA ILE A 796 -8.60 -15.38 -20.48
C ILE A 796 -7.10 -15.16 -20.27
N ASP A 797 -6.43 -14.61 -21.29
CA ASP A 797 -5.07 -14.08 -21.17
C ASP A 797 -5.03 -13.05 -20.03
N ASP A 798 -4.49 -13.49 -18.89
CA ASP A 798 -4.25 -12.68 -17.70
C ASP A 798 -2.77 -12.60 -17.33
N SER A 799 -1.89 -13.15 -18.19
CA SER A 799 -0.43 -13.11 -18.13
C SER A 799 0.18 -11.81 -17.61
N ALA A 800 -0.32 -10.66 -18.09
CA ALA A 800 0.18 -9.32 -17.76
C ALA A 800 -0.48 -8.66 -16.52
N LEU A 801 -1.42 -9.34 -15.85
CA LEU A 801 -1.96 -8.89 -14.56
C LEU A 801 -1.01 -9.26 -13.41
N ASP A 802 -1.18 -8.59 -12.28
CA ASP A 802 -0.52 -8.87 -11.00
C ASP A 802 -1.64 -9.24 -10.00
N ALA A 803 -1.96 -10.53 -9.90
CA ALA A 803 -3.17 -11.00 -9.22
C ALA A 803 -3.07 -11.00 -7.68
N ASP A 804 -1.86 -11.18 -7.11
CA ASP A 804 -1.62 -11.08 -5.67
C ASP A 804 -1.19 -9.66 -5.24
N GLY A 805 -0.84 -8.82 -6.21
CA GLY A 805 -0.47 -7.43 -6.02
C GLY A 805 0.96 -7.24 -5.54
N ASN A 806 1.88 -8.21 -5.75
CA ASN A 806 3.24 -8.20 -5.20
C ASN A 806 4.28 -7.41 -6.04
N GLY A 807 3.94 -7.10 -7.30
CA GLY A 807 4.76 -6.39 -8.28
C GLY A 807 5.18 -7.22 -9.51
N TYR A 808 5.15 -8.55 -9.43
CA TYR A 808 5.37 -9.44 -10.57
C TYR A 808 4.07 -9.73 -11.32
N THR A 809 4.16 -9.96 -12.63
CA THR A 809 2.98 -10.38 -13.41
C THR A 809 2.74 -11.89 -13.32
N ASN A 810 1.50 -12.35 -13.55
CA ASN A 810 1.09 -13.76 -13.46
C ASN A 810 2.04 -14.69 -14.25
N ILE A 811 2.45 -14.29 -15.46
CA ILE A 811 3.44 -15.04 -16.26
C ILE A 811 4.81 -15.11 -15.59
N GLU A 812 5.28 -14.06 -14.91
CA GLU A 812 6.55 -14.07 -14.20
C GLU A 812 6.50 -15.01 -12.99
N GLU A 813 5.38 -15.04 -12.26
CA GLU A 813 5.17 -16.04 -11.20
C GLU A 813 5.17 -17.48 -11.73
N TYR A 814 4.65 -17.70 -12.94
CA TYR A 814 4.80 -18.99 -13.62
C TYR A 814 6.27 -19.30 -13.96
N LEU A 815 7.05 -18.31 -14.42
CA LEU A 815 8.50 -18.49 -14.67
C LEU A 815 9.29 -18.77 -13.37
N HIS A 816 9.03 -18.04 -12.28
CA HIS A 816 9.65 -18.27 -10.98
C HIS A 816 9.35 -19.69 -10.49
N TYR A 817 8.09 -20.09 -10.57
CA TYR A 817 7.63 -21.43 -10.23
C TYR A 817 8.34 -22.55 -11.01
N LEU A 818 8.60 -22.35 -12.31
CA LEU A 818 9.36 -23.30 -13.12
C LEU A 818 10.84 -23.33 -12.70
N ALA A 819 11.44 -22.17 -12.44
CA ALA A 819 12.86 -22.03 -12.12
C ALA A 819 13.24 -22.54 -10.71
N GLU A 820 12.33 -22.52 -9.73
CA GLU A 820 12.58 -23.03 -8.38
C GLU A 820 12.92 -24.53 -8.32
N GLY A 821 12.51 -25.31 -9.33
CA GLY A 821 12.77 -26.76 -9.39
C GLY A 821 12.12 -27.59 -8.27
N THR A 822 11.22 -27.00 -7.47
CA THR A 822 10.64 -27.62 -6.26
C THR A 822 9.63 -28.74 -6.54
N LYS A 823 9.36 -29.08 -7.81
CA LYS A 823 8.50 -30.22 -8.16
C LYS A 823 9.15 -31.14 -9.19
N THR A 824 9.20 -32.41 -8.82
CA THR A 824 9.46 -33.52 -9.74
C THR A 824 8.47 -33.52 -10.91
N THR A 825 8.83 -34.21 -11.99
CA THR A 825 8.02 -34.48 -13.19
C THR A 825 6.69 -35.21 -12.95
N SER A 826 6.25 -35.34 -11.70
CA SER A 826 4.93 -35.79 -11.26
C SER A 826 3.86 -34.69 -11.25
N SER A 827 4.21 -33.42 -11.49
CA SER A 827 3.23 -32.33 -11.70
C SER A 827 3.13 -31.82 -13.14
N LEU A 828 3.94 -32.35 -14.04
CA LEU A 828 3.68 -32.42 -15.48
C LEU A 828 3.00 -33.77 -15.76
N PRO A 829 2.11 -33.91 -16.76
CA PRO A 829 1.35 -35.14 -16.95
C PRO A 829 2.27 -36.32 -17.30
N ALA A 830 2.31 -37.32 -16.42
CA ALA A 830 3.01 -38.57 -16.71
C ALA A 830 2.35 -39.30 -17.90
N PRO A 831 3.13 -39.88 -18.83
CA PRO A 831 2.58 -40.80 -19.82
C PRO A 831 1.96 -41.99 -19.08
N ASN A 832 0.65 -42.11 -19.23
CA ASN A 832 -0.22 -42.99 -18.47
C ASN A 832 0.26 -44.46 -18.52
N LEU A 833 0.65 -45.02 -17.37
CA LEU A 833 0.82 -46.47 -17.20
C LEU A 833 -0.55 -47.13 -17.44
N LYS A 834 -0.75 -47.74 -18.61
CA LYS A 834 -1.98 -48.49 -18.87
C LYS A 834 -2.07 -49.73 -17.98
N SER A 835 -2.92 -49.58 -16.97
CA SER A 835 -3.74 -50.62 -16.31
C SER A 835 -3.03 -51.85 -15.74
N VAL A 836 -3.11 -51.97 -14.41
CA VAL A 836 -3.14 -53.28 -13.75
C VAL A 836 -4.45 -53.97 -14.12
N VAL A 837 -4.36 -55.13 -14.79
CA VAL A 837 -5.44 -56.14 -14.82
C VAL A 837 -4.79 -57.51 -14.66
N ASN A 838 -5.31 -58.31 -13.73
CA ASN A 838 -4.85 -59.68 -13.46
C ASN A 838 -4.99 -60.60 -14.69
N ASN A 839 -4.20 -61.68 -14.73
CA ASN A 839 -4.79 -63.01 -14.80
C ASN A 839 -3.82 -64.12 -14.37
N ASN A 840 -4.39 -65.15 -13.73
CA ASN A 840 -3.71 -66.40 -13.41
C ASN A 840 -3.44 -67.20 -14.69
N THR A 841 -2.22 -67.72 -14.85
CA THR A 841 -1.88 -69.18 -14.84
C THR A 841 -0.40 -69.34 -15.13
#